data_AF-A0A098TGG0-F1
#
_entry.id   AF-A0A098TGG0-F1
#
_cell.length_a   1.000
_cell.length_b   1.000
_cell.length_c   1.000
_cell.angle_alpha   90.00
_cell.angle_beta   90.00
_cell.angle_gamma   90.00
#
_symmetry.space_group_name_H-M   'P 1'
#
loop_
_entity.id
_entity.type
_entity.pdbx_description
1 polymer ?
#
loop_
_entity_poly.entity_id
_entity_poly.type
_entity_poly.pdbx_seq_one_letter_code
_entity_poly.pdbx_strand_id
1 'polypeptide(L)'
;MTDESRPVVIVTGSSGFLGSAVVRRLHRTYRVVGLDRYAPPHPPHQAECVCFDITDQVSVDIALERVRFAYGDRIAACVHLAGYFDLSGEDDPAYDAVTVEGSKRLLKGLQAFELEQFIFASTMLAHAPTEPGEPIDENHPLDPKFPYRASKVRTEKVLREERGEEKLVLMRPAGIYDDKGQSTFLTHQIARIHERRFSGKVYPGDLSRGQAFLHLDDFLDAVERIVDRRANLPDVFPVLLGEADPIRFGELQRLIGRELHDEDWVTWNVPPQLAKLGAWTENRIFGEDAFIRAWMVDISSDHYELDLSAAKKHLDWKPEHSLRDDMPGILQRLKVDPYGWYEANGLNAARVSAAKVENAAAEEAAKKAPSEAEANEDRRKHDAHMRKMHFSMLWVHWLVMALGLWLATAPSVFGTFDQTEFSAAVQRVTADRGLWPAATRSWLTAWNDVFTGLAIMVFAGLSLRPGNGWAQWANAALGVWLLAAPLVFWTPDAAVYANDTLIGALVIALTILIPMMPGMSRGGMMDDSDIPPGWTYCPSTYVQRLPIIALGVVGFLLSRILSAYQLGHIDGVWEPFFSSPSSLNGTEYIITSDVSKAWPIADGGLGAMSYMFEILMGVMGSRRRWRTMPWMVALFGIVVGPLGVVSIYFIIIQPIAIGTYCTICLMAALAMLIMIPFSLDEIVAMVQFMVWNTRRGRPFWRAFFRGDSLPGGSTGGEMSFDAPPMQILRQSAVGVTVPWTLGLSAAIGAFLMLASRSVFGNEAAMANSDHLLGALVLTTAVIAWAEVARPLRFLNVIFGLWLVVAPLLLSGSTVAGSFFGIAAGISLVALSLPRGRRSKEHYGSWDRYIL
;
A
#
# COMPACT_ATOMS: atom_id res chain seq x y z
N MET A 1 45.84 37.52 -20.14
CA MET A 1 46.63 36.97 -19.02
C MET A 1 46.75 35.48 -19.25
N THR A 2 47.97 34.95 -19.29
CA THR A 2 48.19 33.49 -19.27
C THR A 2 47.64 32.91 -17.97
N ASP A 3 47.11 31.69 -18.00
CA ASP A 3 46.38 31.04 -16.90
C ASP A 3 47.19 30.96 -15.58
N GLU A 4 48.52 30.93 -15.68
CA GLU A 4 49.44 30.90 -14.53
C GLU A 4 49.50 32.19 -13.70
N SER A 5 48.92 33.30 -14.17
CA SER A 5 49.00 34.62 -13.48
C SER A 5 47.77 34.98 -12.64
N ARG A 6 46.73 34.13 -12.63
CA ARG A 6 45.49 34.40 -11.88
C ARG A 6 45.60 33.91 -10.43
N PRO A 7 45.05 34.65 -9.44
CA PRO A 7 45.02 34.19 -8.05
C PRO A 7 44.22 32.88 -7.92
N VAL A 8 44.68 32.00 -7.02
CA VAL A 8 44.09 30.67 -6.82
C VAL A 8 42.96 30.73 -5.81
N VAL A 9 41.80 30.15 -6.14
CA VAL A 9 40.65 30.01 -5.25
C VAL A 9 40.27 28.55 -5.12
N ILE A 10 40.16 28.08 -3.88
CA ILE A 10 39.68 26.74 -3.55
C ILE A 10 38.18 26.77 -3.34
N VAL A 11 37.43 25.83 -3.92
CA VAL A 11 35.99 25.65 -3.67
C VAL A 11 35.77 24.22 -3.20
N THR A 12 35.28 24.03 -1.97
CA THR A 12 34.91 22.69 -1.48
C THR A 12 33.43 22.41 -1.71
N GLY A 13 33.03 21.16 -1.89
CA GLY A 13 31.64 20.85 -2.29
C GLY A 13 31.40 21.31 -3.74
N SER A 14 32.48 21.35 -4.54
CA SER A 14 32.52 21.89 -5.90
C SER A 14 31.66 21.13 -6.91
N SER A 15 31.30 19.88 -6.60
CA SER A 15 30.36 19.08 -7.38
C SER A 15 28.90 19.38 -7.07
N GLY A 16 28.61 20.00 -5.92
CA GLY A 16 27.25 20.30 -5.48
C GLY A 16 26.56 21.37 -6.33
N PHE A 17 25.26 21.57 -6.08
CA PHE A 17 24.44 22.58 -6.76
C PHE A 17 25.07 23.99 -6.69
N LEU A 18 25.36 24.47 -5.47
CA LEU A 18 25.99 25.78 -5.26
C LEU A 18 27.46 25.79 -5.70
N GLY A 19 28.23 24.75 -5.36
CA GLY A 19 29.66 24.70 -5.67
C GLY A 19 29.94 24.72 -7.16
N SER A 20 29.16 23.98 -7.96
CA SER A 20 29.32 23.99 -9.42
C SER A 20 28.98 25.36 -10.03
N ALA A 21 28.00 26.07 -9.47
CA ALA A 21 27.65 27.43 -9.90
C ALA A 21 28.75 28.45 -9.52
N VAL A 22 29.29 28.36 -8.29
CA VAL A 22 30.41 29.20 -7.82
C VAL A 22 31.67 28.98 -8.66
N VAL A 23 32.01 27.72 -8.96
CA VAL A 23 33.14 27.39 -9.85
C VAL A 23 32.97 28.07 -11.22
N ARG A 24 31.79 27.98 -11.83
CA ARG A 24 31.51 28.62 -13.13
C ARG A 24 31.56 30.14 -13.06
N ARG A 25 31.20 30.76 -11.94
CA ARG A 25 31.30 32.22 -11.77
C ARG A 25 32.76 32.65 -11.62
N LEU A 26 33.49 32.05 -10.69
CA LEU A 26 34.82 32.49 -10.29
C LEU A 26 35.91 32.14 -11.31
N HIS A 27 35.78 31.07 -12.11
CA HIS A 27 36.83 30.71 -13.10
C HIS A 27 37.08 31.78 -14.17
N ARG A 28 36.15 32.74 -14.33
CA ARG A 28 36.28 33.86 -15.26
C ARG A 28 37.44 34.78 -14.88
N THR A 29 37.68 34.94 -13.58
CA THR A 29 38.64 35.89 -13.00
C THR A 29 39.77 35.18 -12.25
N TYR A 30 39.50 34.02 -11.68
CA TYR A 30 40.39 33.26 -10.80
C TYR A 30 40.79 31.91 -11.40
N ARG A 31 41.86 31.32 -10.87
CA ARG A 31 42.21 29.92 -11.10
C ARG A 31 41.55 29.08 -10.02
N VAL A 32 40.52 28.31 -10.39
CA VAL A 32 39.66 27.62 -9.43
C VAL A 32 40.07 26.16 -9.26
N VAL A 33 40.22 25.72 -8.01
CA VAL A 33 40.50 24.34 -7.63
C VAL A 33 39.29 23.78 -6.89
N GLY A 34 38.67 22.73 -7.44
CA GLY A 34 37.50 22.09 -6.88
C GLY A 34 37.88 20.93 -5.98
N LEU A 35 37.44 20.96 -4.72
CA LEU A 35 37.63 19.90 -3.75
C LEU A 35 36.29 19.21 -3.49
N ASP A 36 36.19 17.91 -3.74
CA ASP A 36 34.97 17.12 -3.48
C ASP A 36 35.29 15.63 -3.33
N ARG A 37 34.30 14.80 -3.00
CA ARG A 37 34.47 13.34 -2.89
C ARG A 37 34.63 12.69 -4.27
N TYR A 38 35.23 11.50 -4.30
CA TYR A 38 35.31 10.68 -5.52
C TYR A 38 33.97 9.99 -5.80
N ALA A 39 32.94 10.78 -6.15
CA ALA A 39 31.64 10.28 -6.56
C ALA A 39 30.96 11.28 -7.51
N PRO A 40 30.15 10.84 -8.49
CA PRO A 40 29.33 11.73 -9.30
C PRO A 40 28.31 12.49 -8.43
N PRO A 41 27.94 13.74 -8.79
CA PRO A 41 28.49 14.55 -9.89
C PRO A 41 29.95 14.96 -9.66
N HIS A 42 30.68 15.24 -10.74
CA HIS A 42 32.03 15.83 -10.68
C HIS A 42 31.95 17.35 -10.85
N PRO A 43 32.95 18.13 -10.38
CA PRO A 43 32.94 19.56 -10.58
C PRO A 43 32.98 19.92 -12.07
N PRO A 44 32.55 21.14 -12.44
CA PRO A 44 32.64 21.61 -13.81
C PRO A 44 34.08 21.52 -14.35
N HIS A 45 34.24 21.24 -15.65
CA HIS A 45 35.55 21.08 -16.30
C HIS A 45 36.46 22.32 -16.19
N GLN A 46 35.89 23.47 -15.82
CA GLN A 46 36.62 24.72 -15.56
C GLN A 46 37.45 24.70 -14.27
N ALA A 47 37.28 23.70 -13.40
CA ALA A 47 38.12 23.49 -12.22
C ALA A 47 38.71 22.08 -12.21
N GLU A 48 39.95 21.95 -11.72
CA GLU A 48 40.49 20.62 -11.42
C GLU A 48 39.73 20.01 -10.25
N CYS A 49 39.34 18.75 -10.38
CA CYS A 49 38.75 17.96 -9.30
C CYS A 49 39.85 17.30 -8.46
N VAL A 50 40.14 17.87 -7.29
CA VAL A 50 40.95 17.22 -6.26
C VAL A 50 40.01 16.44 -5.36
N CYS A 51 40.10 15.12 -5.43
CA CYS A 51 39.22 14.23 -4.68
C CYS A 51 39.69 14.10 -3.24
N PHE A 52 38.80 14.31 -2.27
CA PHE A 52 39.11 14.14 -0.85
C PHE A 52 37.85 13.84 -0.01
N ASP A 53 38.06 13.20 1.14
CA ASP A 53 37.07 13.06 2.19
C ASP A 53 37.44 13.97 3.36
N ILE A 54 36.59 14.95 3.66
CA ILE A 54 36.82 15.93 4.73
C ILE A 54 36.76 15.31 6.14
N THR A 55 36.20 14.11 6.27
CA THR A 55 36.13 13.38 7.54
C THR A 55 37.44 12.66 7.88
N ASP A 56 38.30 12.43 6.88
CA ASP A 56 39.58 11.74 7.03
C ASP A 56 40.76 12.72 6.92
N GLN A 57 41.53 12.84 8.01
CA GLN A 57 42.69 13.72 8.05
C GLN A 57 43.72 13.37 6.97
N VAL A 58 44.00 12.08 6.74
CA VAL A 58 45.00 11.65 5.75
C VAL A 58 44.56 12.05 4.35
N SER A 59 43.26 11.92 4.07
CA SER A 59 42.70 12.36 2.79
C SER A 59 42.79 13.87 2.60
N VAL A 60 42.56 14.67 3.64
CA VAL A 60 42.72 16.14 3.60
C VAL A 60 44.17 16.50 3.32
N ASP A 61 45.12 15.88 4.01
CA ASP A 61 46.55 16.16 3.88
C ASP A 61 47.04 15.88 2.44
N ILE A 62 46.69 14.70 1.89
CA ILE A 62 47.04 14.32 0.50
C ILE A 62 46.45 15.30 -0.52
N ALA A 63 45.20 15.72 -0.31
CA ALA A 63 44.52 16.65 -1.21
C ALA A 63 45.21 18.02 -1.20
N LEU A 64 45.54 18.54 -0.02
CA LEU A 64 46.24 19.81 0.13
C LEU A 64 47.68 19.75 -0.41
N GLU A 65 48.42 18.66 -0.18
CA GLU A 65 49.74 18.46 -0.79
C GLU A 65 49.68 18.52 -2.33
N ARG A 66 48.66 17.91 -2.93
CA ARG A 66 48.43 17.98 -4.37
C ARG A 66 48.12 19.40 -4.83
N VAL A 67 47.29 20.15 -4.10
CA VAL A 67 47.03 21.57 -4.39
C VAL A 67 48.34 22.36 -4.32
N ARG A 68 49.13 22.15 -3.28
CA ARG A 68 50.43 22.80 -3.09
C ARG A 68 51.38 22.54 -4.24
N PHE A 69 51.48 21.27 -4.67
CA PHE A 69 52.36 20.86 -5.76
C PHE A 69 51.96 21.50 -7.11
N ALA A 70 50.65 21.58 -7.40
CA ALA A 70 50.16 22.05 -8.70
C ALA A 70 49.89 23.57 -8.80
N TYR A 71 49.64 24.24 -7.67
CA TYR A 71 49.19 25.63 -7.61
C TYR A 71 50.06 26.54 -6.72
N GLY A 72 50.98 25.96 -5.94
CA GLY A 72 51.87 26.70 -5.03
C GLY A 72 51.25 27.01 -3.67
N ASP A 73 51.94 27.85 -2.90
CA ASP A 73 51.62 28.11 -1.48
C ASP A 73 50.64 29.28 -1.28
N ARG A 74 50.35 30.08 -2.32
CA ARG A 74 49.49 31.27 -2.20
C ARG A 74 48.05 30.99 -2.61
N ILE A 75 47.12 31.17 -1.68
CA ILE A 75 45.69 30.96 -1.91
C ILE A 75 44.94 32.24 -1.59
N ALA A 76 44.26 32.81 -2.59
CA ALA A 76 43.51 34.05 -2.42
C ALA A 76 42.24 33.85 -1.57
N ALA A 77 41.53 32.74 -1.77
CA ALA A 77 40.38 32.41 -0.94
C ALA A 77 40.09 30.91 -0.93
N CYS A 78 39.51 30.41 0.16
CA CYS A 78 38.84 29.12 0.23
C CYS A 78 37.33 29.33 0.46
N VAL A 79 36.51 29.00 -0.53
CA VAL A 79 35.05 29.00 -0.44
C VAL A 79 34.59 27.61 0.01
N HIS A 80 34.32 27.48 1.30
CA HIS A 80 33.94 26.23 1.93
C HIS A 80 32.42 26.02 1.94
N LEU A 81 31.92 25.27 0.94
CA LEU A 81 30.50 24.91 0.79
C LEU A 81 30.20 23.45 1.19
N ALA A 82 31.22 22.67 1.55
CA ALA A 82 31.01 21.27 1.95
C ALA A 82 30.37 21.23 3.34
N GLY A 83 29.24 20.54 3.45
CA GLY A 83 28.49 20.40 4.70
C GLY A 83 27.41 19.34 4.56
N TYR A 84 26.96 18.82 5.69
CA TYR A 84 25.87 17.85 5.77
C TYR A 84 24.54 18.56 6.05
N PHE A 85 23.50 18.17 5.33
CA PHE A 85 22.13 18.62 5.55
C PHE A 85 21.19 17.46 5.27
N ASP A 86 20.29 17.18 6.21
CA ASP A 86 19.26 16.18 6.06
C ASP A 86 17.91 16.69 6.54
N LEU A 87 16.84 16.13 5.97
CA LEU A 87 15.46 16.50 6.23
C LEU A 87 14.83 15.68 7.37
N SER A 88 15.49 14.65 7.94
CA SER A 88 15.03 13.93 9.16
C SER A 88 14.54 14.86 10.24
N GLY A 89 15.30 15.93 10.50
CA GLY A 89 15.17 16.71 11.73
C GLY A 89 15.71 15.96 12.94
N GLU A 90 16.35 14.80 12.75
CA GLU A 90 17.05 14.04 13.78
C GLU A 90 18.52 14.45 13.81
N ASP A 91 19.16 14.19 14.94
CA ASP A 91 20.58 14.43 15.09
C ASP A 91 21.37 13.28 14.45
N ASP A 92 22.24 13.61 13.50
CA ASP A 92 23.07 12.67 12.76
C ASP A 92 24.55 12.94 13.08
N PRO A 93 25.37 11.91 13.41
CA PRO A 93 26.80 12.07 13.65
C PRO A 93 27.56 12.76 12.50
N ALA A 94 27.05 12.73 11.27
CA ALA A 94 27.60 13.42 10.12
C ALA A 94 27.60 14.95 10.28
N TYR A 95 26.68 15.54 11.05
CA TYR A 95 26.74 16.98 11.37
C TYR A 95 28.06 17.32 12.04
N ASP A 96 28.49 16.52 13.01
CA ASP A 96 29.75 16.73 13.72
C ASP A 96 30.95 16.32 12.87
N ALA A 97 30.92 15.13 12.28
CA ALA A 97 32.05 14.59 11.53
C ALA A 97 32.39 15.41 10.27
N VAL A 98 31.37 15.82 9.50
CA VAL A 98 31.54 16.53 8.22
C VAL A 98 31.56 18.04 8.42
N THR A 99 30.60 18.59 9.16
CA THR A 99 30.38 20.06 9.19
C THR A 99 31.14 20.75 10.31
N VAL A 100 31.36 20.11 11.47
CA VAL A 100 32.11 20.74 12.57
C VAL A 100 33.58 20.39 12.47
N GLU A 101 33.92 19.11 12.66
CA GLU A 101 35.30 18.64 12.65
C GLU A 101 35.91 18.67 11.26
N GLY A 102 35.14 18.39 10.20
CA GLY A 102 35.62 18.49 8.83
C GLY A 102 36.08 19.90 8.46
N SER A 103 35.24 20.92 8.72
CA SER A 103 35.60 22.33 8.50
C SER A 103 36.85 22.73 9.30
N LYS A 104 36.98 22.24 10.53
CA LYS A 104 38.16 22.45 11.38
C LYS A 104 39.43 21.85 10.77
N ARG A 105 39.39 20.59 10.32
CA ARG A 105 40.54 19.92 9.67
C ARG A 105 40.99 20.66 8.43
N LEU A 106 40.03 21.07 7.59
CA LEU A 106 40.33 21.83 6.37
C LEU A 106 41.00 23.17 6.67
N LEU A 107 40.44 23.95 7.61
CA LEU A 107 41.03 25.25 7.99
C LEU A 107 42.47 25.06 8.50
N LYS A 108 42.70 24.09 9.41
CA LYS A 108 44.05 23.79 9.93
C LYS A 108 45.03 23.38 8.85
N GLY A 109 44.61 22.55 7.90
CA GLY A 109 45.46 22.15 6.78
C GLY A 109 45.82 23.34 5.90
N LEU A 110 44.87 24.25 5.66
CA LEU A 110 45.09 25.45 4.85
C LEU A 110 45.96 26.51 5.53
N GLN A 111 46.11 26.48 6.86
CA GLN A 111 47.03 27.38 7.58
C GLN A 111 48.51 27.11 7.27
N ALA A 112 48.84 25.97 6.66
CA ALA A 112 50.18 25.71 6.12
C ALA A 112 50.47 26.48 4.82
N PHE A 113 49.47 27.18 4.26
CA PHE A 113 49.56 28.01 3.06
C PHE A 113 49.53 29.50 3.42
N GLU A 114 49.92 30.36 2.48
CA GLU A 114 49.66 31.80 2.54
C GLU A 114 48.19 32.06 2.12
N LEU A 115 47.25 31.70 3.00
CA LEU A 115 45.81 31.88 2.79
C LEU A 115 45.36 33.31 3.17
N GLU A 116 44.81 34.07 2.23
CA GLU A 116 44.31 35.43 2.52
C GLU A 116 42.92 35.42 3.18
N GLN A 117 42.05 34.47 2.81
CA GLN A 117 40.64 34.46 3.24
C GLN A 117 40.03 33.05 3.27
N PHE A 118 39.35 32.71 4.36
CA PHE A 118 38.50 31.52 4.49
C PHE A 118 37.02 31.92 4.58
N ILE A 119 36.18 31.39 3.69
CA ILE A 119 34.75 31.72 3.59
C ILE A 119 33.95 30.46 3.92
N PHE A 120 33.19 30.48 5.01
CA PHE A 120 32.31 29.39 5.40
C PHE A 120 30.85 29.69 5.03
N ALA A 121 30.21 28.75 4.33
CA ALA A 121 28.77 28.79 4.11
C ALA A 121 28.00 28.30 5.35
N SER A 122 27.58 29.25 6.17
CA SER A 122 26.61 29.07 7.25
C SER A 122 25.18 29.20 6.71
N THR A 123 24.24 29.73 7.50
CA THR A 123 22.84 29.94 7.11
C THR A 123 22.22 31.06 7.95
N MET A 124 21.28 31.83 7.38
CA MET A 124 20.50 32.79 8.16
C MET A 124 19.66 32.11 9.26
N LEU A 125 19.30 30.84 9.06
CA LEU A 125 18.53 30.04 10.02
C LEU A 125 19.28 29.81 11.33
N ALA A 126 20.56 30.15 11.42
CA ALA A 126 21.32 30.13 12.66
C ALA A 126 20.79 31.16 13.68
N HIS A 127 20.09 32.20 13.23
CA HIS A 127 19.49 33.22 14.07
C HIS A 127 18.15 32.78 14.67
N ALA A 128 17.81 33.36 15.82
CA ALA A 128 16.47 33.27 16.40
C ALA A 128 15.44 33.93 15.47
N PRO A 129 14.24 33.36 15.33
CA PRO A 129 13.17 33.96 14.53
C PRO A 129 12.64 35.25 15.19
N THR A 130 12.13 36.18 14.38
CA THR A 130 11.62 37.48 14.83
C THR A 130 10.13 37.66 14.53
N GLU A 131 9.61 38.86 14.79
CA GLU A 131 8.27 39.31 14.42
C GLU A 131 8.33 40.21 13.16
N PRO A 132 7.27 40.27 12.34
CA PRO A 132 7.22 41.17 11.20
C PRO A 132 7.51 42.63 11.56
N GLY A 133 8.47 43.25 10.87
CA GLY A 133 8.94 44.60 11.16
C GLY A 133 10.17 44.68 12.08
N GLU A 134 10.69 43.54 12.53
CA GLU A 134 11.94 43.44 13.31
C GLU A 134 13.02 42.72 12.47
N PRO A 135 13.78 43.43 11.63
CA PRO A 135 14.79 42.83 10.77
C PRO A 135 15.99 42.31 11.58
N ILE A 136 16.52 41.16 11.16
CA ILE A 136 17.65 40.45 11.74
C ILE A 136 18.95 41.02 11.16
N ASP A 137 19.84 41.49 12.03
CA ASP A 137 21.21 41.88 11.70
C ASP A 137 22.22 40.76 12.04
N GLU A 138 23.49 40.94 11.71
CA GLU A 138 24.53 39.93 11.97
C GLU A 138 24.78 39.63 13.46
N ASN A 139 24.36 40.53 14.35
CA ASN A 139 24.55 40.44 15.80
C ASN A 139 23.33 39.84 16.52
N HIS A 140 22.22 39.64 15.82
CA HIS A 140 21.00 39.08 16.37
C HIS A 140 21.28 37.72 17.03
N PRO A 141 20.61 37.37 18.15
CA PRO A 141 20.82 36.11 18.85
C PRO A 141 20.75 34.87 17.95
N LEU A 142 21.60 33.89 18.23
CA LEU A 142 21.63 32.59 17.53
C LEU A 142 20.71 31.58 18.25
N ASP A 143 19.98 30.75 17.49
CA ASP A 143 19.08 29.72 18.00
C ASP A 143 19.53 28.30 17.59
N PRO A 144 20.19 27.55 18.49
CA PRO A 144 20.69 26.20 18.20
C PRO A 144 19.64 25.09 18.42
N LYS A 145 18.33 25.38 18.48
CA LYS A 145 17.30 24.35 18.78
C LYS A 145 17.27 23.16 17.81
N PHE A 146 17.59 23.37 16.53
CA PHE A 146 17.56 22.30 15.51
C PHE A 146 18.96 21.76 15.21
N PRO A 147 19.17 20.44 15.02
CA PRO A 147 20.49 19.85 14.80
C PRO A 147 21.30 20.52 13.67
N TYR A 148 20.66 20.82 12.55
CA TYR A 148 21.30 21.56 11.45
C TYR A 148 21.72 22.98 11.85
N ARG A 149 20.84 23.76 12.51
CA ARG A 149 21.16 25.12 12.99
C ARG A 149 22.30 25.07 14.02
N ALA A 150 22.23 24.11 14.94
CA ALA A 150 23.24 23.87 15.98
C ALA A 150 24.61 23.53 15.40
N SER A 151 24.68 22.68 14.37
CA SER A 151 25.95 22.32 13.73
C SER A 151 26.61 23.54 13.09
N LYS A 152 25.86 24.36 12.35
CA LYS A 152 26.37 25.62 11.76
C LYS A 152 26.87 26.61 12.82
N VAL A 153 26.10 26.83 13.90
CA VAL A 153 26.52 27.70 15.01
C VAL A 153 27.79 27.18 15.70
N ARG A 154 27.89 25.86 15.92
CA ARG A 154 29.10 25.24 16.47
C ARG A 154 30.30 25.40 15.55
N THR A 155 30.13 25.18 14.24
CA THR A 155 31.20 25.39 13.26
C THR A 155 31.66 26.84 13.22
N GLU A 156 30.74 27.82 13.22
CA GLU A 156 31.12 29.24 13.28
C GLU A 156 31.98 29.56 14.51
N LYS A 157 31.63 29.00 15.67
CA LYS A 157 32.41 29.15 16.89
C LYS A 157 33.80 28.51 16.77
N VAL A 158 33.88 27.26 16.31
CA VAL A 158 35.14 26.53 16.14
C VAL A 158 36.06 27.25 15.14
N LEU A 159 35.54 27.73 14.02
CA LEU A 159 36.34 28.47 13.03
C LEU A 159 36.85 29.79 13.59
N ARG A 160 36.08 30.49 14.44
CA ARG A 160 36.57 31.71 15.12
C ARG A 160 37.71 31.41 16.10
N GLU A 161 37.64 30.29 16.80
CA GLU A 161 38.64 29.86 17.78
C GLU A 161 39.92 29.34 17.13
N GLU A 162 39.82 28.68 15.98
CA GLU A 162 40.93 28.00 15.31
C GLU A 162 41.58 28.84 14.20
N ARG A 163 41.03 30.01 13.85
CA ARG A 163 41.60 30.88 12.80
C ARG A 163 43.03 31.35 13.14
N GLY A 164 43.85 31.48 12.12
CA GLY A 164 45.16 32.12 12.15
C GLY A 164 45.08 33.58 11.70
N GLU A 165 46.01 33.97 10.84
CA GLU A 165 46.11 35.32 10.26
C GLU A 165 45.13 35.53 9.09
N GLU A 166 44.54 34.45 8.57
CA GLU A 166 43.55 34.51 7.50
C GLU A 166 42.27 35.23 7.94
N LYS A 167 41.66 35.96 7.00
CA LYS A 167 40.34 36.56 7.25
C LYS A 167 39.25 35.50 7.19
N LEU A 168 38.33 35.52 8.14
CA LEU A 168 37.21 34.59 8.25
C LEU A 168 35.90 35.27 7.85
N VAL A 169 35.27 34.81 6.78
CA VAL A 169 33.93 35.23 6.39
C VAL A 169 32.92 34.16 6.75
N LEU A 170 31.91 34.52 7.53
CA LEU A 170 30.80 33.65 7.92
C LEU A 170 29.57 34.06 7.11
N MET A 171 29.44 33.47 5.93
CA MET A 171 28.38 33.79 4.99
C MET A 171 27.08 33.10 5.44
N ARG A 172 26.04 33.87 5.75
CA ARG A 172 24.74 33.38 6.23
C ARG A 172 23.67 33.63 5.16
N PRO A 173 23.63 32.83 4.08
CA PRO A 173 22.62 32.99 3.04
C PRO A 173 21.24 32.55 3.52
N ALA A 174 20.23 33.18 2.95
CA ALA A 174 18.83 32.78 3.00
C ALA A 174 18.57 31.53 2.15
N GLY A 175 17.31 31.08 2.10
CA GLY A 175 16.94 29.92 1.28
C GLY A 175 17.23 30.19 -0.20
N ILE A 176 18.17 29.45 -0.79
CA ILE A 176 18.56 29.70 -2.18
C ILE A 176 17.53 29.06 -3.14
N TYR A 177 17.13 29.82 -4.15
CA TYR A 177 16.32 29.34 -5.28
C TYR A 177 16.91 29.81 -6.60
N ASP A 178 16.47 29.19 -7.68
CA ASP A 178 16.79 29.62 -9.04
C ASP A 178 15.52 29.75 -9.89
N ASP A 179 15.72 30.20 -11.12
CA ASP A 179 14.72 30.24 -12.18
C ASP A 179 13.97 28.92 -12.42
N LYS A 180 14.57 27.77 -12.11
CA LYS A 180 13.95 26.45 -12.28
C LYS A 180 13.12 26.04 -11.06
N GLY A 181 13.09 26.88 -10.02
CA GLY A 181 12.41 26.61 -8.76
C GLY A 181 13.15 25.59 -7.90
N GLN A 182 14.47 25.40 -8.09
CA GLN A 182 15.29 24.46 -7.33
C GLN A 182 15.49 24.96 -5.91
N SER A 183 14.53 24.62 -5.04
CA SER A 183 14.59 24.85 -3.61
C SER A 183 13.63 23.87 -2.95
N THR A 184 14.16 22.88 -2.22
CA THR A 184 13.40 21.71 -1.76
C THR A 184 12.04 22.08 -1.14
N PHE A 185 12.02 23.06 -0.23
CA PHE A 185 10.79 23.48 0.45
C PHE A 185 9.79 24.16 -0.50
N LEU A 186 10.29 25.06 -1.35
CA LEU A 186 9.47 25.82 -2.30
C LEU A 186 8.91 24.90 -3.39
N THR A 187 9.75 24.04 -3.96
CA THR A 187 9.39 23.02 -4.95
C THR A 187 8.21 22.16 -4.46
N HIS A 188 8.31 21.60 -3.24
CA HIS A 188 7.27 20.76 -2.67
C HIS A 188 5.99 21.55 -2.35
N GLN A 189 6.08 22.84 -2.05
CA GLN A 189 4.91 23.71 -1.90
C GLN A 189 4.20 23.93 -3.25
N ILE A 190 4.95 24.30 -4.29
CA ILE A 190 4.44 24.49 -5.65
C ILE A 190 3.78 23.21 -6.16
N ALA A 191 4.43 22.05 -6.01
CA ALA A 191 3.89 20.77 -6.45
C ALA A 191 2.57 20.41 -5.76
N ARG A 192 2.46 20.60 -4.43
CA ARG A 192 1.22 20.35 -3.69
C ARG A 192 0.05 21.20 -4.18
N ILE A 193 0.31 22.46 -4.50
CA ILE A 193 -0.70 23.38 -5.05
C ILE A 193 -1.04 23.01 -6.49
N HIS A 194 -0.05 22.73 -7.33
CA HIS A 194 -0.23 22.29 -8.72
C HIS A 194 -1.10 21.03 -8.81
N GLU A 195 -0.81 20.02 -7.97
CA GLU A 195 -1.54 18.76 -7.91
C GLU A 195 -2.91 18.86 -7.20
N ARG A 196 -3.32 20.05 -6.75
CA ARG A 196 -4.56 20.30 -5.98
C ARG A 196 -4.71 19.36 -4.77
N ARG A 197 -3.60 19.00 -4.12
CA ARG A 197 -3.64 18.17 -2.91
C ARG A 197 -4.33 18.92 -1.77
N PHE A 198 -4.99 18.19 -0.89
CA PHE A 198 -5.57 18.78 0.32
C PHE A 198 -4.51 19.50 1.16
N SER A 199 -3.31 18.92 1.28
CA SER A 199 -2.13 19.52 1.93
C SER A 199 -1.58 20.78 1.24
N GLY A 200 -2.06 21.14 0.05
CA GLY A 200 -1.80 22.42 -0.62
C GLY A 200 -2.82 23.52 -0.31
N LYS A 201 -3.94 23.17 0.35
CA LYS A 201 -4.96 24.13 0.82
C LYS A 201 -4.88 24.41 2.31
N VAL A 202 -4.05 23.69 3.05
CA VAL A 202 -3.87 23.86 4.50
C VAL A 202 -2.43 24.27 4.80
N TYR A 203 -2.26 25.16 5.79
CA TYR A 203 -0.95 25.56 6.29
C TYR A 203 -0.93 25.46 7.82
N PRO A 204 0.13 24.87 8.42
CA PRO A 204 0.13 24.51 9.84
C PRO A 204 0.61 25.64 10.79
N GLY A 205 0.75 26.87 10.30
CA GLY A 205 1.31 28.01 11.02
C GLY A 205 0.68 29.35 10.65
N ASP A 206 1.25 30.44 11.16
CA ASP A 206 0.76 31.79 10.92
C ASP A 206 1.06 32.28 9.48
N LEU A 207 0.00 32.54 8.72
CA LEU A 207 0.06 32.98 7.32
C LEU A 207 0.62 34.41 7.14
N SER A 208 0.69 35.19 8.23
CA SER A 208 1.24 36.56 8.21
C SER A 208 2.78 36.57 8.26
N ARG A 209 3.40 35.43 8.57
CA ARG A 209 4.85 35.23 8.63
C ARG A 209 5.42 34.98 7.24
N GLY A 210 6.73 35.13 7.12
CA GLY A 210 7.48 34.99 5.87
C GLY A 210 8.94 34.71 6.16
N GLN A 211 9.65 34.15 5.19
CA GLN A 211 11.06 33.82 5.33
C GLN A 211 11.80 34.38 4.12
N ALA A 212 12.94 35.03 4.35
CA ALA A 212 13.77 35.51 3.26
C ALA A 212 14.28 34.35 2.38
N PHE A 213 14.27 34.60 1.07
CA PHE A 213 14.93 33.78 0.06
C PHE A 213 16.05 34.57 -0.62
N LEU A 214 16.92 33.86 -1.34
CA LEU A 214 18.02 34.45 -2.11
C LEU A 214 18.08 33.81 -3.49
N HIS A 215 18.03 34.61 -4.54
CA HIS A 215 18.22 34.08 -5.89
C HIS A 215 19.68 33.64 -6.10
N LEU A 216 19.89 32.57 -6.88
CA LEU A 216 21.22 32.01 -7.13
C LEU A 216 22.17 33.04 -7.76
N ASP A 217 21.71 33.87 -8.69
CA ASP A 217 22.58 34.87 -9.33
C ASP A 217 23.04 35.96 -8.35
N ASP A 218 22.16 36.38 -7.44
CA ASP A 218 22.46 37.35 -6.40
C ASP A 218 23.46 36.76 -5.38
N PHE A 219 23.31 35.46 -5.05
CA PHE A 219 24.28 34.72 -4.25
C PHE A 219 25.65 34.67 -4.92
N LEU A 220 25.71 34.37 -6.23
CA LEU A 220 26.96 34.30 -6.98
C LEU A 220 27.67 35.66 -7.07
N ASP A 221 26.90 36.74 -7.25
CA ASP A 221 27.41 38.12 -7.21
C ASP A 221 27.95 38.48 -5.81
N ALA A 222 27.28 38.05 -4.73
CA ALA A 222 27.79 38.24 -3.38
C ALA A 222 29.12 37.50 -3.15
N VAL A 223 29.21 36.22 -3.56
CA VAL A 223 30.43 35.42 -3.41
C VAL A 223 31.60 36.04 -4.18
N GLU A 224 31.37 36.48 -5.42
CA GLU A 224 32.38 37.16 -6.23
C GLU A 224 32.88 38.44 -5.53
N ARG A 225 31.98 39.29 -5.04
CA ARG A 225 32.34 40.51 -4.30
C ARG A 225 33.09 40.23 -3.00
N ILE A 226 32.75 39.17 -2.28
CA ILE A 226 33.44 38.75 -1.05
C ILE A 226 34.91 38.40 -1.34
N VAL A 227 35.15 37.67 -2.44
CA VAL A 227 36.51 37.25 -2.85
C VAL A 227 37.30 38.42 -3.46
N ASP A 228 36.66 39.27 -4.27
CA ASP A 228 37.27 40.45 -4.89
C ASP A 228 37.72 41.46 -3.83
N ARG A 229 36.88 41.70 -2.82
CA ARG A 229 37.10 42.73 -1.80
C ARG A 229 37.81 42.22 -0.55
N ARG A 230 38.32 40.98 -0.55
CA ARG A 230 38.95 40.32 0.60
C ARG A 230 39.97 41.19 1.36
N ALA A 231 40.76 42.00 0.66
CA ALA A 231 41.74 42.91 1.26
C ALA A 231 41.11 43.98 2.18
N ASN A 232 39.88 44.41 1.91
CA ASN A 232 39.18 45.49 2.62
C ASN A 232 38.13 44.99 3.63
N LEU A 233 37.93 43.68 3.74
CA LEU A 233 36.98 43.11 4.70
C LEU A 233 37.54 43.06 6.12
N PRO A 234 36.67 43.10 7.16
CA PRO A 234 37.08 42.81 8.53
C PRO A 234 37.73 41.43 8.69
N ASP A 235 38.53 41.25 9.74
CA ASP A 235 39.20 39.97 10.04
C ASP A 235 38.21 38.83 10.30
N VAL A 236 37.09 39.14 10.96
CA VAL A 236 35.95 38.24 11.10
C VAL A 236 34.71 38.97 10.61
N PHE A 237 34.13 38.47 9.52
CA PHE A 237 33.02 39.13 8.85
C PHE A 237 31.83 38.17 8.72
N PRO A 238 30.92 38.12 9.71
CA PRO A 238 29.58 37.59 9.47
C PRO A 238 28.85 38.49 8.48
N VAL A 239 28.09 37.89 7.56
CA VAL A 239 27.28 38.65 6.59
C VAL A 239 26.01 37.90 6.25
N LEU A 240 24.88 38.60 6.34
CA LEU A 240 23.57 38.09 5.91
C LEU A 240 23.37 38.37 4.41
N LEU A 241 22.88 37.37 3.68
CA LEU A 241 22.58 37.49 2.25
C LEU A 241 21.17 36.94 1.99
N GLY A 242 20.29 37.77 1.44
CA GLY A 242 18.90 37.40 1.15
C GLY A 242 18.12 38.59 0.64
N GLU A 243 16.80 38.47 0.63
CA GLU A 243 15.89 39.58 0.44
C GLU A 243 15.63 40.32 1.78
N ALA A 244 15.46 41.64 1.69
CA ALA A 244 15.14 42.47 2.86
C ALA A 244 13.64 42.40 3.21
N ASP A 245 12.75 42.25 2.22
CA ASP A 245 11.30 42.21 2.39
C ASP A 245 10.75 40.84 1.92
N PRO A 246 10.66 39.84 2.82
CA PRO A 246 10.22 38.51 2.47
C PRO A 246 8.71 38.44 2.20
N ILE A 247 8.33 37.72 1.14
CA ILE A 247 6.91 37.44 0.87
C ILE A 247 6.30 36.59 1.99
N ARG A 248 5.10 37.00 2.46
CA ARG A 248 4.38 36.26 3.50
C ARG A 248 3.86 34.93 2.96
N PHE A 249 3.86 33.87 3.77
CA PHE A 249 3.43 32.52 3.36
C PHE A 249 2.00 32.49 2.81
N GLY A 250 1.08 33.24 3.42
CA GLY A 250 -0.30 33.32 2.93
C GLY A 250 -0.43 34.07 1.60
N GLU A 251 0.47 35.00 1.31
CA GLU A 251 0.52 35.72 0.05
C GLU A 251 1.18 34.88 -1.04
N LEU A 252 2.29 34.21 -0.71
CA LEU A 252 2.97 33.28 -1.59
C LEU A 252 2.05 32.16 -2.09
N GLN A 253 1.27 31.53 -1.20
CA GLN A 253 0.33 30.48 -1.61
C GLN A 253 -0.80 31.00 -2.50
N ARG A 254 -1.29 32.21 -2.22
CA ARG A 254 -2.28 32.88 -3.07
C ARG A 254 -1.72 33.18 -4.45
N LEU A 255 -0.49 33.66 -4.52
CA LEU A 255 0.22 33.91 -5.77
C LEU A 255 0.37 32.62 -6.58
N ILE A 256 0.88 31.55 -5.97
CA ILE A 256 1.07 30.26 -6.65
C ILE A 256 -0.27 29.70 -7.16
N GLY A 257 -1.31 29.73 -6.33
CA GLY A 257 -2.61 29.20 -6.71
C GLY A 257 -3.31 30.01 -7.79
N ARG A 258 -3.20 31.35 -7.75
CA ARG A 258 -3.70 32.23 -8.81
C ARG A 258 -2.95 31.98 -10.12
N GLU A 259 -1.63 31.96 -10.08
CA GLU A 259 -0.82 31.75 -11.27
C GLU A 259 -1.04 30.36 -11.86
N LEU A 260 -1.18 29.29 -11.08
CA LEU A 260 -1.35 27.94 -11.62
C LEU A 260 -2.77 27.59 -12.06
N HIS A 261 -3.79 28.08 -11.36
CA HIS A 261 -5.19 27.64 -11.52
C HIS A 261 -6.16 28.75 -11.93
N ASP A 262 -5.72 30.00 -12.07
CA ASP A 262 -6.57 31.16 -12.35
C ASP A 262 -7.71 31.34 -11.30
N GLU A 263 -7.48 30.87 -10.06
CA GLU A 263 -8.44 30.91 -8.95
C GLU A 263 -7.85 31.68 -7.76
N ASP A 264 -8.69 32.40 -7.00
CA ASP A 264 -8.28 32.97 -5.71
C ASP A 264 -8.10 31.84 -4.68
N TRP A 265 -6.85 31.41 -4.51
CA TRP A 265 -6.51 30.27 -3.69
C TRP A 265 -6.68 30.55 -2.20
N VAL A 266 -7.65 29.90 -1.58
CA VAL A 266 -7.91 30.05 -0.14
C VAL A 266 -7.10 29.01 0.64
N THR A 267 -6.11 29.48 1.40
CA THR A 267 -5.33 28.67 2.34
C THR A 267 -5.93 28.73 3.74
N TRP A 268 -6.14 27.57 4.34
CA TRP A 268 -6.75 27.41 5.65
C TRP A 268 -5.65 27.21 6.69
N ASN A 269 -5.64 28.03 7.74
CA ASN A 269 -4.72 27.85 8.86
C ASN A 269 -5.23 26.70 9.74
N VAL A 270 -4.36 25.73 10.06
CA VAL A 270 -4.70 24.57 10.89
C VAL A 270 -3.82 24.61 12.15
N PRO A 271 -4.40 24.40 13.35
CA PRO A 271 -3.64 24.34 14.59
C PRO A 271 -2.46 23.35 14.51
N PRO A 272 -1.27 23.70 15.04
CA PRO A 272 -0.07 22.86 14.95
C PRO A 272 -0.27 21.41 15.44
N GLN A 273 -1.09 21.20 16.47
CA GLN A 273 -1.40 19.86 17.00
C GLN A 273 -2.18 19.00 16.02
N LEU A 274 -3.19 19.58 15.34
CA LEU A 274 -3.97 18.89 14.30
C LEU A 274 -3.12 18.64 13.05
N ALA A 275 -2.24 19.59 12.70
CA ALA A 275 -1.29 19.41 11.62
C ALA A 275 -0.29 18.29 11.89
N LYS A 276 0.23 18.16 13.11
CA LYS A 276 1.11 17.05 13.51
C LYS A 276 0.41 15.70 13.42
N LEU A 277 -0.83 15.61 13.90
CA LEU A 277 -1.63 14.39 13.78
C LEU A 277 -1.91 14.06 12.32
N GLY A 278 -2.28 15.06 11.51
CA GLY A 278 -2.50 14.92 10.07
C GLY A 278 -1.24 14.45 9.34
N ALA A 279 -0.08 15.07 9.59
CA ALA A 279 1.21 14.67 9.01
C ALA A 279 1.64 13.28 9.47
N TRP A 280 1.38 12.89 10.72
CA TRP A 280 1.62 11.54 11.21
C TRP A 280 0.73 10.50 10.51
N THR A 281 -0.57 10.79 10.40
CA THR A 281 -1.53 9.93 9.69
C THR A 281 -1.18 9.84 8.21
N GLU A 282 -0.79 10.96 7.57
CA GLU A 282 -0.44 10.98 6.16
C GLU A 282 0.84 10.16 5.90
N ASN A 283 1.87 10.32 6.73
CA ASN A 283 3.10 9.53 6.66
C ASN A 283 2.85 8.02 6.89
N ARG A 284 1.95 7.66 7.82
CA ARG A 284 1.66 6.27 8.16
C ARG A 284 0.74 5.57 7.15
N ILE A 285 -0.21 6.30 6.57
CA ILE A 285 -1.22 5.77 5.65
C ILE A 285 -0.76 5.85 4.19
N PHE A 286 -0.09 6.92 3.78
CA PHE A 286 0.25 7.15 2.37
C PHE A 286 1.69 6.77 2.02
N GLY A 287 2.64 6.73 2.97
CA GLY A 287 4.00 6.18 2.80
C GLY A 287 4.85 6.86 1.72
N GLU A 288 6.08 7.26 2.07
CA GLU A 288 7.10 7.89 1.19
C GLU A 288 6.73 9.23 0.50
N ASP A 289 5.47 9.63 0.43
CA ASP A 289 5.02 10.80 -0.35
C ASP A 289 4.66 12.07 0.45
N ALA A 290 4.68 12.01 1.79
CA ALA A 290 4.37 13.15 2.66
C ALA A 290 5.66 13.88 3.08
N PHE A 291 6.02 14.93 2.34
CA PHE A 291 7.18 15.78 2.63
C PHE A 291 7.09 16.49 3.99
N ILE A 292 5.88 16.77 4.49
CA ILE A 292 5.65 17.53 5.73
C ILE A 292 6.03 16.66 6.94
N ARG A 293 7.03 17.11 7.70
CA ARG A 293 7.49 16.46 8.94
C ARG A 293 7.05 17.23 10.17
N ALA A 294 7.01 16.56 11.32
CA ALA A 294 6.56 17.16 12.58
C ALA A 294 7.39 18.40 12.97
N TRP A 295 8.71 18.37 12.76
CA TRP A 295 9.59 19.51 13.03
C TRP A 295 9.33 20.71 12.10
N MET A 296 8.88 20.48 10.86
CA MET A 296 8.52 21.56 9.93
C MET A 296 7.28 22.32 10.40
N VAL A 297 6.37 21.64 11.12
CA VAL A 297 5.21 22.29 11.76
C VAL A 297 5.67 23.21 12.89
N ASP A 298 6.70 22.80 13.65
CA ASP A 298 7.21 23.58 14.78
C ASP A 298 7.84 24.91 14.37
N ILE A 299 8.42 24.99 13.16
CA ILE A 299 9.01 26.22 12.60
C ILE A 299 8.10 26.95 11.60
N SER A 300 6.87 26.47 11.40
CA SER A 300 5.98 27.01 10.36
C SER A 300 5.49 28.44 10.63
N SER A 301 5.75 28.97 11.82
CA SER A 301 5.44 30.35 12.20
C SER A 301 6.70 31.19 12.44
N ASP A 302 7.89 30.66 12.15
CA ASP A 302 9.14 31.42 12.22
C ASP A 302 9.13 32.50 11.14
N HIS A 303 9.58 33.71 11.49
CA HIS A 303 9.74 34.82 10.55
C HIS A 303 11.18 35.29 10.51
N TYR A 304 11.65 35.56 9.28
CA TYR A 304 13.02 35.97 8.99
C TYR A 304 13.00 37.12 7.98
N GLU A 305 13.02 38.33 8.50
CA GLU A 305 13.27 39.59 7.77
C GLU A 305 14.73 40.00 8.02
N LEU A 306 15.46 40.50 7.02
CA LEU A 306 16.92 40.69 7.11
C LEU A 306 17.32 42.17 6.97
N ASP A 307 18.23 42.64 7.82
CA ASP A 307 18.95 43.89 7.62
C ASP A 307 20.23 43.65 6.81
N LEU A 308 20.26 44.15 5.57
CA LEU A 308 21.36 43.97 4.63
C LEU A 308 22.39 45.12 4.67
N SER A 309 22.35 45.96 5.72
CA SER A 309 23.23 47.13 5.86
C SER A 309 24.72 46.78 5.84
N ALA A 310 25.13 45.66 6.45
CA ALA A 310 26.53 45.25 6.45
C ALA A 310 27.00 44.78 5.06
N ALA A 311 26.18 44.00 4.35
CA ALA A 311 26.46 43.58 2.98
C ALA A 311 26.58 44.80 2.06
N LYS A 312 25.68 45.78 2.17
CA LYS A 312 25.76 47.03 1.42
C LYS A 312 27.02 47.85 1.76
N LYS A 313 27.35 47.99 3.04
CA LYS A 313 28.49 48.79 3.50
C LYS A 313 29.84 48.20 3.08
N HIS A 314 30.03 46.89 3.24
CA HIS A 314 31.32 46.25 3.03
C HIS A 314 31.50 45.67 1.62
N LEU A 315 30.41 45.17 1.01
CA LEU A 315 30.45 44.53 -0.31
C LEU A 315 29.91 45.40 -1.43
N ASP A 316 29.21 46.51 -1.12
CA ASP A 316 28.40 47.26 -2.09
C ASP A 316 27.40 46.33 -2.79
N TRP A 317 26.76 45.47 -1.99
CA TRP A 317 25.85 44.44 -2.46
C TRP A 317 24.41 44.71 -2.03
N LYS A 318 23.48 44.46 -2.96
CA LYS A 318 22.03 44.44 -2.77
C LYS A 318 21.44 43.35 -3.67
N PRO A 319 20.36 42.66 -3.27
CA PRO A 319 19.67 41.72 -4.14
C PRO A 319 19.03 42.48 -5.32
N GLU A 320 19.09 41.89 -6.50
CA GLU A 320 18.38 42.37 -7.70
C GLU A 320 17.08 41.60 -7.94
N HIS A 321 16.97 40.41 -7.36
CA HIS A 321 15.84 39.50 -7.49
C HIS A 321 15.03 39.43 -6.19
N SER A 322 13.73 39.16 -6.32
CA SER A 322 12.84 38.90 -5.19
C SER A 322 11.97 37.68 -5.49
N LEU A 323 11.69 36.86 -4.48
CA LEU A 323 10.89 35.65 -4.71
C LEU A 323 9.49 36.00 -5.24
N ARG A 324 8.95 37.15 -4.80
CA ARG A 324 7.68 37.70 -5.24
C ARG A 324 7.63 37.93 -6.74
N ASP A 325 8.69 38.50 -7.31
CA ASP A 325 8.74 38.89 -8.72
C ASP A 325 9.13 37.72 -9.64
N ASP A 326 9.94 36.78 -9.14
CA ASP A 326 10.41 35.63 -9.93
C ASP A 326 9.39 34.47 -9.97
N MET A 327 8.47 34.40 -8.99
CA MET A 327 7.50 33.32 -8.86
C MET A 327 6.68 33.06 -10.14
N PRO A 328 6.10 34.07 -10.82
CA PRO A 328 5.36 33.84 -12.06
C PRO A 328 6.20 33.16 -13.15
N GLY A 329 7.48 33.53 -13.28
CA GLY A 329 8.41 32.92 -14.24
C GLY A 329 8.69 31.45 -13.95
N ILE A 330 8.92 31.11 -12.68
CA ILE A 330 9.10 29.72 -12.21
C ILE A 330 7.86 28.88 -12.54
N LEU A 331 6.67 29.42 -12.25
CA LEU A 331 5.39 28.73 -12.47
C LEU A 331 5.06 28.60 -13.97
N GLN A 332 5.44 29.58 -14.79
CA GLN A 332 5.29 29.48 -16.24
C GLN A 332 6.14 28.33 -16.81
N ARG A 333 7.38 28.13 -16.34
CA ARG A 333 8.22 27.00 -16.74
C ARG A 333 7.58 25.66 -16.36
N LEU A 334 7.00 25.57 -15.17
CA LEU A 334 6.22 24.41 -14.74
C LEU A 334 5.01 24.15 -15.66
N LYS A 335 4.29 25.20 -16.09
CA LYS A 335 3.17 25.05 -17.04
C LYS A 335 3.62 24.56 -18.41
N VAL A 336 4.75 25.04 -18.91
CA VAL A 336 5.27 24.72 -20.25
C VAL A 336 5.81 23.28 -20.32
N ASP A 337 6.60 22.87 -19.34
CA ASP A 337 7.13 21.50 -19.26
C ASP A 337 7.03 20.93 -17.83
N PRO A 338 5.85 20.42 -17.44
CA PRO A 338 5.66 19.83 -16.13
C PRO A 338 6.58 18.64 -15.86
N TYR A 339 6.86 17.82 -16.88
CA TYR A 339 7.69 16.63 -16.73
C TYR A 339 9.14 17.01 -16.44
N GLY A 340 9.73 17.86 -17.30
CA GLY A 340 11.10 18.33 -17.11
C GLY A 340 11.26 19.12 -15.82
N TRP A 341 10.25 19.91 -15.42
CA TRP A 341 10.26 20.62 -14.15
C TRP A 341 10.25 19.68 -12.94
N TYR A 342 9.41 18.64 -12.93
CA TYR A 342 9.37 17.66 -11.84
C TYR A 342 10.69 16.88 -11.75
N GLU A 343 11.21 16.41 -12.88
CA GLU A 343 12.47 15.67 -12.94
C GLU A 343 13.66 16.52 -12.46
N ALA A 344 13.78 17.76 -12.95
CA ALA A 344 14.85 18.68 -12.57
C ALA A 344 14.82 19.06 -11.08
N ASN A 345 13.66 18.96 -10.44
CA ASN A 345 13.46 19.28 -9.04
C ASN A 345 13.39 18.04 -8.13
N GLY A 346 13.73 16.84 -8.63
CA GLY A 346 13.76 15.61 -7.85
C GLY A 346 12.37 15.11 -7.39
N LEU A 347 11.30 15.58 -8.04
CA LEU A 347 9.93 15.11 -7.82
C LEU A 347 9.61 13.92 -8.71
N ASN A 348 8.55 13.18 -8.35
CA ASN A 348 8.08 12.04 -9.14
C ASN A 348 7.44 12.51 -10.46
N ALA A 349 8.25 12.61 -11.52
CA ALA A 349 7.82 13.02 -12.86
C ALA A 349 6.77 12.09 -13.50
N ALA A 350 6.59 10.85 -13.00
CA ALA A 350 5.55 9.96 -13.50
C ALA A 350 4.13 10.46 -13.17
N ARG A 351 3.97 11.27 -12.11
CA ARG A 351 2.68 11.89 -11.75
C ARG A 351 2.16 12.80 -12.86
N VAL A 352 3.05 13.55 -13.49
CA VAL A 352 2.74 14.46 -14.59
C VAL A 352 2.83 13.77 -15.97
N SER A 353 3.56 12.65 -16.10
CA SER A 353 3.58 11.86 -17.34
C SER A 353 2.29 11.06 -17.56
N ALA A 354 1.66 10.55 -16.48
CA ALA A 354 0.33 9.97 -16.54
C ALA A 354 -0.70 11.01 -17.03
N ALA A 355 -0.56 12.27 -16.61
CA ALA A 355 -1.37 13.37 -17.12
C ALA A 355 -1.07 13.70 -18.59
N LYS A 356 0.16 13.54 -19.09
CA LYS A 356 0.50 13.76 -20.52
C LYS A 356 0.01 12.63 -21.42
N VAL A 357 0.04 11.38 -20.97
CA VAL A 357 -0.58 10.23 -21.69
C VAL A 357 -2.10 10.29 -21.58
N GLU A 358 -2.66 10.67 -20.42
CA GLU A 358 -4.10 10.94 -20.28
C GLU A 358 -4.50 12.16 -21.09
N ASN A 359 -3.68 13.22 -21.22
CA ASN A 359 -3.99 14.38 -22.04
C ASN A 359 -3.79 14.11 -23.52
N ALA A 360 -2.81 13.32 -23.94
CA ALA A 360 -2.67 12.90 -25.34
C ALA A 360 -3.79 11.93 -25.74
N ALA A 361 -4.15 10.98 -24.87
CA ALA A 361 -5.31 10.11 -25.04
C ALA A 361 -6.63 10.88 -24.90
N ALA A 362 -6.69 11.92 -24.06
CA ALA A 362 -7.84 12.82 -23.93
C ALA A 362 -7.90 13.85 -25.04
N GLU A 363 -6.79 14.21 -25.70
CA GLU A 363 -6.76 15.07 -26.90
C GLU A 363 -7.14 14.25 -28.14
N GLU A 364 -6.69 13.00 -28.26
CA GLU A 364 -7.22 12.06 -29.26
C GLU A 364 -8.69 11.72 -28.99
N ALA A 365 -9.07 11.51 -27.73
CA ALA A 365 -10.45 11.31 -27.34
C ALA A 365 -11.27 12.59 -27.38
N ALA A 366 -10.68 13.80 -27.30
CA ALA A 366 -11.34 15.10 -27.48
C ALA A 366 -11.54 15.43 -28.95
N LYS A 367 -10.60 15.03 -29.82
CA LYS A 367 -10.78 15.05 -31.28
C LYS A 367 -11.87 14.07 -31.75
N LYS A 368 -12.18 13.06 -30.95
CA LYS A 368 -13.31 12.13 -31.11
C LYS A 368 -14.40 12.33 -30.05
N ALA A 369 -14.34 13.40 -29.26
CA ALA A 369 -15.24 13.52 -28.12
C ALA A 369 -16.61 13.93 -28.64
N PRO A 370 -17.67 13.30 -28.15
CA PRO A 370 -18.99 13.84 -28.32
C PRO A 370 -19.00 15.30 -27.83
N SER A 371 -19.56 16.20 -28.63
CA SER A 371 -19.84 17.58 -28.23
C SER A 371 -20.52 17.63 -26.86
N GLU A 372 -20.47 18.76 -26.14
CA GLU A 372 -21.20 18.90 -24.85
C GLU A 372 -22.68 18.49 -24.95
N ALA A 373 -23.28 18.67 -26.13
CA ALA A 373 -24.62 18.22 -26.43
C ALA A 373 -24.73 16.68 -26.48
N GLU A 374 -23.82 16.00 -27.18
CA GLU A 374 -23.77 14.54 -27.26
C GLU A 374 -23.37 13.90 -25.92
N ALA A 375 -22.46 14.50 -25.13
CA ALA A 375 -22.12 14.03 -23.79
C ALA A 375 -23.29 14.21 -22.79
N ASN A 376 -24.07 15.29 -22.91
CA ASN A 376 -25.32 15.46 -22.18
C ASN A 376 -26.40 14.48 -22.67
N GLU A 377 -26.44 14.18 -23.96
CA GLU A 377 -27.34 13.19 -24.54
C GLU A 377 -27.01 11.79 -24.04
N ASP A 378 -25.73 11.42 -23.97
CA ASP A 378 -25.26 10.14 -23.42
C ASP A 378 -25.51 10.05 -21.91
N ARG A 379 -25.34 11.16 -21.15
CA ARG A 379 -25.80 11.23 -19.75
C ARG A 379 -27.30 11.00 -19.64
N ARG A 380 -28.11 11.64 -20.49
CA ARG A 380 -29.56 11.46 -20.49
C ARG A 380 -29.97 10.04 -20.89
N LYS A 381 -29.31 9.45 -21.89
CA LYS A 381 -29.52 8.06 -22.33
C LYS A 381 -29.13 7.08 -21.23
N HIS A 382 -27.99 7.30 -20.57
CA HIS A 382 -27.55 6.50 -19.43
C HIS A 382 -28.50 6.62 -18.24
N ASP A 383 -28.88 7.84 -17.84
CA ASP A 383 -29.84 8.06 -16.76
C ASP A 383 -31.22 7.46 -17.09
N ALA A 384 -31.67 7.53 -18.35
CA ALA A 384 -32.90 6.87 -18.82
C ALA A 384 -32.78 5.34 -18.80
N HIS A 385 -31.64 4.79 -19.20
CA HIS A 385 -31.34 3.37 -19.15
C HIS A 385 -31.33 2.86 -17.70
N MET A 386 -30.69 3.59 -16.78
CA MET A 386 -30.69 3.28 -15.35
C MET A 386 -32.09 3.33 -14.74
N ARG A 387 -32.93 4.31 -15.13
CA ARG A 387 -34.34 4.36 -14.69
C ARG A 387 -35.16 3.17 -15.23
N LYS A 388 -34.93 2.78 -16.48
CA LYS A 388 -35.60 1.62 -17.10
C LYS A 388 -35.19 0.32 -16.39
N MET A 389 -33.91 0.15 -16.09
CA MET A 389 -33.41 -0.99 -15.32
C MET A 389 -34.00 -1.01 -13.90
N HIS A 390 -34.00 0.13 -13.20
CA HIS A 390 -34.65 0.24 -11.87
C HIS A 390 -36.10 -0.20 -11.92
N PHE A 391 -36.86 0.30 -12.92
CA PHE A 391 -38.26 -0.08 -13.10
C PHE A 391 -38.43 -1.59 -13.35
N SER A 392 -37.59 -2.19 -14.20
CA SER A 392 -37.62 -3.64 -14.46
C SER A 392 -37.26 -4.50 -13.25
N MET A 393 -36.56 -3.94 -12.26
CA MET A 393 -36.12 -4.65 -11.04
C MET A 393 -36.99 -4.33 -9.81
N LEU A 394 -38.09 -3.58 -9.96
CA LEU A 394 -38.99 -3.27 -8.84
C LEU A 394 -39.63 -4.52 -8.24
N TRP A 395 -39.95 -5.54 -9.04
CA TRP A 395 -40.53 -6.81 -8.57
C TRP A 395 -39.66 -7.50 -7.51
N VAL A 396 -38.34 -7.32 -7.59
CA VAL A 396 -37.38 -7.90 -6.67
C VAL A 396 -37.58 -7.36 -5.26
N HIS A 397 -37.75 -6.04 -5.14
CA HIS A 397 -38.00 -5.39 -3.85
C HIS A 397 -39.37 -5.77 -3.26
N TRP A 398 -40.39 -5.94 -4.12
CA TRP A 398 -41.69 -6.46 -3.69
C TRP A 398 -41.60 -7.90 -3.16
N LEU A 399 -40.83 -8.75 -3.83
CA LEU A 399 -40.60 -10.12 -3.38
C LEU A 399 -39.85 -10.17 -2.05
N VAL A 400 -38.83 -9.32 -1.85
CA VAL A 400 -38.11 -9.21 -0.56
C VAL A 400 -39.04 -8.74 0.56
N MET A 401 -39.95 -7.80 0.30
CA MET A 401 -40.98 -7.43 1.29
C MET A 401 -41.90 -8.60 1.63
N ALA A 402 -42.32 -9.39 0.64
CA ALA A 402 -43.14 -10.58 0.88
C ALA A 402 -42.38 -11.64 1.70
N LEU A 403 -41.08 -11.84 1.45
CA LEU A 403 -40.22 -12.71 2.26
C LEU A 403 -40.08 -12.20 3.69
N GLY A 404 -39.91 -10.89 3.89
CA GLY A 404 -39.87 -10.28 5.22
C GLY A 404 -41.19 -10.44 5.98
N LEU A 405 -42.32 -10.29 5.30
CA LEU A 405 -43.64 -10.55 5.88
C LEU A 405 -43.82 -12.02 6.25
N TRP A 406 -43.43 -12.94 5.36
CA TRP A 406 -43.46 -14.38 5.66
C TRP A 406 -42.62 -14.69 6.89
N LEU A 407 -41.38 -14.22 6.94
CA LEU A 407 -40.48 -14.42 8.10
C LEU A 407 -41.10 -13.87 9.39
N ALA A 408 -41.77 -12.73 9.34
CA ALA A 408 -42.43 -12.16 10.52
C ALA A 408 -43.63 -12.99 11.01
N THR A 409 -44.25 -13.78 10.14
CA THR A 409 -45.38 -14.66 10.49
C THR A 409 -44.98 -16.11 10.73
N ALA A 410 -43.80 -16.53 10.26
CA ALA A 410 -43.32 -17.90 10.31
C ALA A 410 -43.27 -18.49 11.74
N PRO A 411 -42.85 -17.75 12.78
CA PRO A 411 -42.90 -18.23 14.17
C PRO A 411 -44.29 -18.66 14.64
N SER A 412 -45.34 -17.94 14.22
CA SER A 412 -46.73 -18.30 14.55
C SER A 412 -47.21 -19.52 13.77
N VAL A 413 -46.72 -19.71 12.55
CA VAL A 413 -47.04 -20.88 11.71
C VAL A 413 -46.36 -22.14 12.22
N PHE A 414 -45.09 -22.04 12.63
CA PHE A 414 -44.33 -23.14 13.21
C PHE A 414 -44.63 -23.39 14.69
N GLY A 415 -45.39 -22.51 15.35
CA GLY A 415 -45.75 -22.66 16.77
C GLY A 415 -44.57 -22.50 17.73
N THR A 416 -43.55 -21.73 17.34
CA THR A 416 -42.27 -21.64 18.09
C THR A 416 -42.39 -20.86 19.40
N PHE A 417 -43.36 -19.95 19.51
CA PHE A 417 -43.61 -19.19 20.75
C PHE A 417 -44.04 -20.07 21.92
N ASP A 418 -44.82 -21.12 21.63
CA ASP A 418 -45.45 -21.99 22.64
C ASP A 418 -44.80 -23.39 22.69
N GLN A 419 -43.63 -23.57 22.07
CA GLN A 419 -42.95 -24.86 22.01
C GLN A 419 -42.39 -25.27 23.38
N THR A 420 -43.01 -26.27 24.00
CA THR A 420 -42.61 -26.82 25.30
C THR A 420 -41.97 -28.21 25.21
N GLU A 421 -42.16 -28.93 24.10
CA GLU A 421 -41.62 -30.27 23.88
C GLU A 421 -40.42 -30.21 22.92
N PHE A 422 -39.32 -30.85 23.31
CA PHE A 422 -38.06 -30.88 22.55
C PHE A 422 -37.50 -32.30 22.51
N SER A 423 -36.85 -32.66 21.39
CA SER A 423 -36.27 -33.99 21.21
C SER A 423 -35.19 -34.28 22.27
N ALA A 424 -34.97 -35.57 22.55
CA ALA A 424 -33.92 -36.02 23.46
C ALA A 424 -32.52 -35.57 22.99
N ALA A 425 -32.30 -35.46 21.68
CA ALA A 425 -31.07 -34.94 21.09
C ALA A 425 -30.85 -33.45 21.42
N VAL A 426 -31.87 -32.60 21.27
CA VAL A 426 -31.80 -31.17 21.63
C VAL A 426 -31.54 -30.99 23.13
N GLN A 427 -32.18 -31.79 23.98
CA GLN A 427 -31.96 -31.74 25.42
C GLN A 427 -30.53 -32.15 25.80
N ARG A 428 -30.00 -33.19 25.15
CA ARG A 428 -28.60 -33.63 25.31
C ARG A 428 -27.61 -32.52 24.97
N VAL A 429 -27.78 -31.88 23.79
CA VAL A 429 -26.93 -30.76 23.36
C VAL A 429 -27.00 -29.58 24.34
N THR A 430 -28.20 -29.30 24.87
CA THR A 430 -28.40 -28.23 25.85
C THR A 430 -27.57 -28.46 27.12
N ALA A 431 -27.63 -29.68 27.65
CA ALA A 431 -26.88 -30.05 28.86
C ALA A 431 -25.37 -30.10 28.61
N ASP A 432 -24.96 -30.69 27.49
CA ASP A 432 -23.56 -30.91 27.14
C ASP A 432 -22.78 -29.61 26.88
N ARG A 433 -23.46 -28.58 26.33
CA ARG A 433 -22.86 -27.26 26.05
C ARG A 433 -23.20 -26.18 27.08
N GLY A 434 -23.96 -26.49 28.12
CA GLY A 434 -24.38 -25.51 29.14
C GLY A 434 -25.22 -24.36 28.57
N LEU A 435 -26.06 -24.64 27.57
CA LEU A 435 -26.86 -23.63 26.86
C LEU A 435 -28.10 -23.22 27.66
N TRP A 436 -28.72 -22.10 27.26
CA TRP A 436 -30.03 -21.71 27.78
C TRP A 436 -31.10 -22.78 27.51
N PRO A 437 -32.17 -22.85 28.33
CA PRO A 437 -33.28 -23.77 28.12
C PRO A 437 -33.81 -23.71 26.68
N ALA A 438 -34.14 -24.85 26.10
CA ALA A 438 -34.57 -24.95 24.71
C ALA A 438 -35.80 -24.07 24.40
N ALA A 439 -36.74 -23.95 25.36
CA ALA A 439 -37.90 -23.05 25.26
C ALA A 439 -37.48 -21.57 25.14
N THR A 440 -36.52 -21.11 25.95
CA THR A 440 -36.00 -19.74 25.88
C THR A 440 -35.33 -19.48 24.54
N ARG A 441 -34.54 -20.44 24.03
CA ARG A 441 -33.89 -20.33 22.72
C ARG A 441 -34.91 -20.25 21.58
N SER A 442 -35.92 -21.14 21.58
CA SER A 442 -37.00 -21.12 20.58
C SER A 442 -37.75 -19.78 20.60
N TRP A 443 -38.06 -19.26 21.80
CA TRP A 443 -38.71 -17.96 21.97
C TRP A 443 -37.84 -16.77 21.50
N LEU A 444 -36.53 -16.81 21.75
CA LEU A 444 -35.60 -15.78 21.28
C LEU A 444 -35.46 -15.79 19.76
N THR A 445 -35.34 -16.96 19.14
CA THR A 445 -35.31 -17.09 17.68
C THR A 445 -36.64 -16.61 17.07
N ALA A 446 -37.77 -16.95 17.68
CA ALA A 446 -39.08 -16.48 17.22
C ALA A 446 -39.18 -14.95 17.17
N TRP A 447 -38.76 -14.24 18.23
CA TRP A 447 -38.74 -12.78 18.22
C TRP A 447 -37.71 -12.19 17.25
N ASN A 448 -36.54 -12.83 17.13
CA ASN A 448 -35.55 -12.45 16.13
C ASN A 448 -36.13 -12.43 14.72
N ASP A 449 -36.89 -13.47 14.35
CA ASP A 449 -37.46 -13.61 13.01
C ASP A 449 -38.57 -12.57 12.76
N VAL A 450 -39.39 -12.28 13.78
CA VAL A 450 -40.37 -11.19 13.75
C VAL A 450 -39.69 -9.85 13.48
N PHE A 451 -38.71 -9.47 14.29
CA PHE A 451 -38.06 -8.17 14.15
C PHE A 451 -37.25 -8.06 12.85
N THR A 452 -36.54 -9.12 12.48
CA THR A 452 -35.74 -9.15 11.26
C THR A 452 -36.64 -9.12 10.02
N GLY A 453 -37.75 -9.84 10.01
CA GLY A 453 -38.74 -9.83 8.93
C GLY A 453 -39.38 -8.45 8.73
N LEU A 454 -39.76 -7.78 9.81
CA LEU A 454 -40.28 -6.41 9.77
C LEU A 454 -39.22 -5.41 9.29
N ALA A 455 -37.98 -5.54 9.75
CA ALA A 455 -36.87 -4.69 9.30
C ALA A 455 -36.58 -4.87 7.80
N ILE A 456 -36.57 -6.12 7.31
CA ILE A 456 -36.42 -6.43 5.89
C ILE A 456 -37.52 -5.74 5.07
N MET A 457 -38.77 -5.81 5.54
CA MET A 457 -39.90 -5.17 4.86
C MET A 457 -39.74 -3.65 4.77
N VAL A 458 -39.30 -3.00 5.86
CA VAL A 458 -39.06 -1.55 5.89
C VAL A 458 -37.96 -1.13 4.92
N PHE A 459 -36.79 -1.78 4.97
CA PHE A 459 -35.66 -1.42 4.11
C PHE A 459 -35.92 -1.77 2.63
N ALA A 460 -36.68 -2.83 2.35
CA ALA A 460 -37.12 -3.15 0.99
C ALA A 460 -38.09 -2.10 0.44
N GLY A 461 -39.00 -1.58 1.29
CA GLY A 461 -39.86 -0.44 0.95
C GLY A 461 -39.06 0.84 0.66
N LEU A 462 -38.02 1.13 1.46
CA LEU A 462 -37.11 2.27 1.21
C LEU A 462 -36.32 2.14 -0.09
N SER A 463 -36.05 0.90 -0.53
CA SER A 463 -35.31 0.59 -1.76
C SER A 463 -36.16 0.74 -3.04
N LEU A 464 -37.48 0.89 -2.93
CA LEU A 464 -38.35 1.19 -4.09
C LEU A 464 -38.02 2.56 -4.71
N ARG A 465 -37.51 3.50 -3.91
CA ARG A 465 -37.11 4.83 -4.38
C ARG A 465 -35.71 4.80 -5.01
N PRO A 466 -35.53 5.36 -6.21
CA PRO A 466 -34.21 5.49 -6.83
C PRO A 466 -33.25 6.28 -5.94
N GLY A 467 -31.99 5.83 -5.83
CA GLY A 467 -30.93 6.52 -5.08
C GLY A 467 -30.70 6.02 -3.64
N ASN A 468 -31.59 5.19 -3.09
CA ASN A 468 -31.45 4.61 -1.75
C ASN A 468 -30.64 3.30 -1.72
N GLY A 469 -29.49 3.27 -2.39
CA GLY A 469 -28.67 2.05 -2.47
C GLY A 469 -28.20 1.51 -1.11
N TRP A 470 -28.13 2.36 -0.08
CA TRP A 470 -27.79 1.93 1.29
C TRP A 470 -28.84 1.01 1.91
N ALA A 471 -30.13 1.13 1.53
CA ALA A 471 -31.20 0.29 2.06
C ALA A 471 -31.12 -1.15 1.53
N GLN A 472 -30.61 -1.33 0.31
CA GLN A 472 -30.29 -2.65 -0.24
C GLN A 472 -29.15 -3.32 0.55
N TRP A 473 -28.12 -2.56 0.90
CA TRP A 473 -27.04 -3.03 1.78
C TRP A 473 -27.53 -3.41 3.17
N ALA A 474 -28.45 -2.63 3.74
CA ALA A 474 -29.07 -2.96 5.02
C ALA A 474 -29.84 -4.29 4.97
N ASN A 475 -30.63 -4.52 3.91
CA ASN A 475 -31.31 -5.80 3.71
C ASN A 475 -30.35 -6.98 3.54
N ALA A 476 -29.26 -6.81 2.79
CA ALA A 476 -28.27 -7.86 2.66
C ALA A 476 -27.58 -8.18 4.00
N ALA A 477 -27.30 -7.16 4.81
CA ALA A 477 -26.76 -7.36 6.16
C ALA A 477 -27.76 -8.12 7.06
N LEU A 478 -29.06 -7.84 6.96
CA LEU A 478 -30.10 -8.62 7.64
C LEU A 478 -30.18 -10.06 7.12
N GLY A 479 -30.00 -10.28 5.82
CA GLY A 479 -29.91 -11.63 5.25
C GLY A 479 -28.70 -12.39 5.78
N VAL A 480 -27.54 -11.74 5.93
CA VAL A 480 -26.35 -12.30 6.58
C VAL A 480 -26.63 -12.64 8.05
N TRP A 481 -27.31 -11.74 8.76
CA TRP A 481 -27.72 -11.98 10.14
C TRP A 481 -28.64 -13.20 10.23
N LEU A 482 -29.58 -13.41 9.30
CA LEU A 482 -30.43 -14.61 9.29
C LEU A 482 -29.66 -15.91 9.07
N LEU A 483 -28.54 -15.90 8.34
CA LEU A 483 -27.67 -17.08 8.26
C LEU A 483 -26.97 -17.38 9.60
N ALA A 484 -26.70 -16.36 10.41
CA ALA A 484 -26.00 -16.48 11.68
C ALA A 484 -26.92 -16.68 12.89
N ALA A 485 -28.11 -16.09 12.89
CA ALA A 485 -29.01 -16.05 14.03
C ALA A 485 -29.39 -17.45 14.55
N PRO A 486 -29.71 -18.45 13.70
CA PRO A 486 -29.98 -19.80 14.18
C PRO A 486 -28.79 -20.45 14.88
N LEU A 487 -27.56 -20.08 14.50
CA LEU A 487 -26.33 -20.59 15.10
C LEU A 487 -26.02 -19.89 16.43
N VAL A 488 -26.26 -18.58 16.51
CA VAL A 488 -26.06 -17.77 17.72
C VAL A 488 -27.05 -18.16 18.80
N PHE A 489 -28.33 -18.30 18.45
CA PHE A 489 -29.37 -18.71 19.40
C PHE A 489 -29.41 -20.21 19.64
N TRP A 490 -28.61 -20.99 18.91
CA TRP A 490 -28.66 -22.45 18.92
C TRP A 490 -30.10 -22.93 18.70
N THR A 491 -30.68 -22.70 17.53
CA THR A 491 -32.13 -22.92 17.34
C THR A 491 -32.51 -24.39 17.48
N PRO A 492 -33.44 -24.74 18.39
CA PRO A 492 -33.82 -26.13 18.63
C PRO A 492 -34.67 -26.73 17.50
N ASP A 493 -35.31 -25.89 16.70
CA ASP A 493 -36.21 -26.32 15.63
C ASP A 493 -35.50 -26.40 14.26
N ALA A 494 -35.65 -27.53 13.58
CA ALA A 494 -35.03 -27.79 12.29
C ALA A 494 -35.68 -27.01 11.14
N ALA A 495 -37.00 -26.80 11.20
CA ALA A 495 -37.76 -26.08 10.18
C ALA A 495 -37.41 -24.60 10.22
N VAL A 496 -37.30 -24.01 11.42
CA VAL A 496 -36.86 -22.61 11.59
C VAL A 496 -35.45 -22.41 11.02
N TYR A 497 -34.50 -23.29 11.37
CA TYR A 497 -33.14 -23.17 10.84
C TYR A 497 -33.09 -23.30 9.30
N ALA A 498 -33.89 -24.20 8.70
CA ALA A 498 -33.99 -24.31 7.25
C ALA A 498 -34.63 -23.06 6.61
N ASN A 499 -35.69 -22.54 7.21
CA ASN A 499 -36.40 -21.34 6.78
C ASN A 499 -35.47 -20.12 6.79
N ASP A 500 -34.76 -19.87 7.87
CA ASP A 500 -33.90 -18.70 8.03
C ASP A 500 -32.69 -18.75 7.09
N THR A 501 -32.13 -19.96 6.89
CA THR A 501 -31.05 -20.17 5.92
C THR A 501 -31.52 -19.83 4.50
N LEU A 502 -32.71 -20.32 4.11
CA LEU A 502 -33.28 -20.09 2.79
C LEU A 502 -33.64 -18.62 2.58
N ILE A 503 -34.35 -18.01 3.52
CA ILE A 503 -34.76 -16.60 3.44
C ILE A 503 -33.54 -15.69 3.48
N GLY A 504 -32.58 -15.95 4.36
CA GLY A 504 -31.33 -15.19 4.42
C GLY A 504 -30.59 -15.21 3.08
N ALA A 505 -30.42 -16.39 2.47
CA ALA A 505 -29.81 -16.53 1.16
C ALA A 505 -30.59 -15.82 0.04
N LEU A 506 -31.92 -15.96 0.01
CA LEU A 506 -32.80 -15.31 -0.97
C LEU A 506 -32.79 -13.79 -0.82
N VAL A 507 -32.81 -13.26 0.41
CA VAL A 507 -32.74 -11.82 0.68
C VAL A 507 -31.42 -11.27 0.19
N ILE A 508 -30.28 -11.92 0.45
CA ILE A 508 -28.98 -11.49 -0.09
C ILE A 508 -29.00 -11.52 -1.63
N ALA A 509 -29.47 -12.62 -2.22
CA ALA A 509 -29.53 -12.77 -3.68
C ALA A 509 -30.41 -11.71 -4.35
N LEU A 510 -31.62 -11.50 -3.83
CA LEU A 510 -32.58 -10.55 -4.37
C LEU A 510 -32.16 -9.09 -4.11
N THR A 511 -31.36 -8.79 -3.09
CA THR A 511 -31.02 -7.40 -2.77
C THR A 511 -29.72 -6.90 -3.39
N ILE A 512 -28.77 -7.80 -3.67
CA ILE A 512 -27.44 -7.45 -4.19
C ILE A 512 -27.08 -8.17 -5.49
N LEU A 513 -27.51 -9.43 -5.68
CA LEU A 513 -27.06 -10.22 -6.85
C LEU A 513 -27.91 -9.92 -8.09
N ILE A 514 -29.23 -9.84 -7.95
CA ILE A 514 -30.15 -9.59 -9.07
C ILE A 514 -30.20 -8.11 -9.48
N PRO A 515 -30.41 -7.15 -8.55
CA PRO A 515 -30.30 -5.74 -8.90
C PRO A 515 -28.83 -5.34 -9.10
N MET A 516 -28.55 -4.42 -10.03
CA MET A 516 -27.19 -3.87 -10.18
C MET A 516 -26.73 -3.22 -8.86
N MET A 517 -25.52 -3.56 -8.43
CA MET A 517 -24.96 -3.04 -7.19
C MET A 517 -24.90 -1.51 -7.14
N PRO A 518 -25.36 -0.90 -6.05
CA PRO A 518 -25.20 0.52 -5.82
C PRO A 518 -23.74 0.87 -5.51
N GLY A 519 -23.19 1.88 -6.19
CA GLY A 519 -21.88 2.48 -5.86
C GLY A 519 -20.76 2.29 -6.88
N MET A 520 -20.99 1.56 -7.99
CA MET A 520 -20.00 1.41 -9.06
C MET A 520 -19.68 2.74 -9.75
N SER A 521 -18.42 2.93 -10.15
CA SER A 521 -17.99 4.12 -10.86
C SER A 521 -18.57 4.17 -12.28
N ARG A 522 -18.97 5.36 -12.74
CA ARG A 522 -19.51 5.56 -14.10
C ARG A 522 -18.51 5.15 -15.18
N GLY A 523 -17.24 5.53 -15.03
CA GLY A 523 -16.17 5.13 -15.95
C GLY A 523 -15.99 3.61 -15.99
N GLY A 524 -16.06 2.95 -14.83
CA GLY A 524 -16.00 1.49 -14.76
C GLY A 524 -17.15 0.80 -15.50
N MET A 525 -18.36 1.36 -15.43
CA MET A 525 -19.54 0.81 -16.11
C MET A 525 -19.57 1.06 -17.62
N MET A 526 -18.96 2.14 -18.11
CA MET A 526 -18.92 2.49 -19.54
C MET A 526 -17.81 1.78 -20.31
N ASP A 527 -16.80 1.26 -19.63
CA ASP A 527 -15.72 0.49 -20.24
C ASP A 527 -16.15 -0.96 -20.49
N ASP A 528 -16.12 -1.37 -21.75
CA ASP A 528 -16.58 -2.69 -22.18
C ASP A 528 -15.55 -3.82 -22.07
N SER A 529 -14.29 -3.48 -21.76
CA SER A 529 -13.21 -4.46 -21.62
C SER A 529 -13.47 -5.48 -20.51
N ASP A 530 -13.24 -6.76 -20.82
CA ASP A 530 -13.41 -7.88 -19.90
C ASP A 530 -12.12 -8.70 -19.69
N ILE A 531 -11.17 -8.66 -20.62
CA ILE A 531 -9.85 -9.29 -20.48
C ILE A 531 -8.83 -8.28 -19.93
N PRO A 532 -8.10 -8.61 -18.84
CA PRO A 532 -7.05 -7.73 -18.32
C PRO A 532 -5.89 -7.53 -19.32
N PRO A 533 -5.20 -6.38 -19.31
CA PRO A 533 -4.06 -6.13 -20.20
C PRO A 533 -2.98 -7.22 -20.11
N GLY A 534 -2.62 -7.79 -21.27
CA GLY A 534 -1.62 -8.85 -21.38
C GLY A 534 -2.11 -10.25 -20.99
N TRP A 535 -3.40 -10.40 -20.65
CA TRP A 535 -4.02 -11.71 -20.47
C TRP A 535 -4.56 -12.25 -21.79
N THR A 536 -4.60 -13.57 -21.92
CA THR A 536 -5.18 -14.26 -23.09
C THR A 536 -6.67 -14.58 -22.93
N TYR A 537 -7.17 -14.63 -21.70
CA TYR A 537 -8.57 -14.93 -21.39
C TYR A 537 -9.09 -14.11 -20.20
N CYS A 538 -10.41 -14.09 -20.00
CA CYS A 538 -11.05 -13.40 -18.88
C CYS A 538 -11.18 -14.34 -17.65
N PRO A 539 -10.51 -14.06 -16.52
CA PRO A 539 -10.57 -14.90 -15.32
C PRO A 539 -11.91 -14.84 -14.56
N SER A 540 -12.72 -13.81 -14.84
CA SER A 540 -14.01 -13.56 -14.16
C SER A 540 -15.22 -14.14 -14.88
N THR A 541 -15.04 -15.13 -15.75
CA THR A 541 -16.19 -15.69 -16.48
C THR A 541 -17.04 -16.63 -15.63
N TYR A 542 -18.36 -16.66 -15.89
CA TYR A 542 -19.26 -17.58 -15.21
C TYR A 542 -18.86 -19.05 -15.37
N VAL A 543 -18.34 -19.43 -16.54
CA VAL A 543 -17.87 -20.79 -16.82
C VAL A 543 -16.70 -21.19 -15.91
N GLN A 544 -15.75 -20.28 -15.65
CA GLN A 544 -14.64 -20.54 -14.73
C GLN A 544 -15.06 -20.60 -13.25
N ARG A 545 -16.14 -19.91 -12.88
CA ARG A 545 -16.69 -19.97 -11.51
C ARG A 545 -17.60 -21.16 -11.27
N LEU A 546 -18.07 -21.85 -12.32
CA LEU A 546 -19.00 -22.97 -12.19
C LEU A 546 -18.46 -24.12 -11.31
N PRO A 547 -17.20 -24.58 -11.43
CA PRO A 547 -16.65 -25.59 -10.53
C PRO A 547 -16.67 -25.14 -9.07
N ILE A 548 -16.38 -23.86 -8.82
CA ILE A 548 -16.39 -23.28 -7.47
C ILE A 548 -17.81 -23.30 -6.90
N ILE A 549 -18.81 -22.84 -7.66
CA ILE A 549 -20.20 -22.84 -7.22
C ILE A 549 -20.71 -24.26 -6.97
N ALA A 550 -20.40 -25.21 -7.86
CA ALA A 550 -20.82 -26.60 -7.72
C ALA A 550 -20.21 -27.26 -6.47
N LEU A 551 -18.92 -27.08 -6.23
CA LEU A 551 -18.24 -27.58 -5.04
C LEU A 551 -18.71 -26.87 -3.76
N GLY A 552 -19.03 -25.58 -3.84
CA GLY A 552 -19.64 -24.82 -2.75
C GLY A 552 -21.00 -25.39 -2.35
N VAL A 553 -21.85 -25.78 -3.31
CA VAL A 553 -23.13 -26.46 -3.02
C VAL A 553 -22.90 -27.81 -2.32
N VAL A 554 -21.92 -28.59 -2.78
CA VAL A 554 -21.56 -29.86 -2.12
C VAL A 554 -21.08 -29.60 -0.69
N GLY A 555 -20.17 -28.64 -0.50
CA GLY A 555 -19.68 -28.23 0.82
C GLY A 555 -20.80 -27.76 1.74
N PHE A 556 -21.71 -26.92 1.23
CA PHE A 556 -22.89 -26.45 1.97
C PHE A 556 -23.75 -27.61 2.47
N LEU A 557 -24.05 -28.60 1.62
CA LEU A 557 -24.86 -29.76 2.01
C LEU A 557 -24.15 -30.60 3.08
N LEU A 558 -22.85 -30.87 2.90
CA LEU A 558 -22.04 -31.63 3.87
C LEU A 558 -21.98 -30.92 5.23
N SER A 559 -21.67 -29.62 5.24
CA SER A 559 -21.64 -28.81 6.46
C SER A 559 -23.02 -28.68 7.11
N ARG A 560 -24.09 -28.63 6.32
CA ARG A 560 -25.46 -28.57 6.84
C ARG A 560 -25.86 -29.85 7.57
N ILE A 561 -25.39 -31.01 7.10
CA ILE A 561 -25.58 -32.31 7.78
C ILE A 561 -24.86 -32.29 9.14
N LEU A 562 -23.60 -31.84 9.18
CA LEU A 562 -22.85 -31.72 10.44
C LEU A 562 -23.54 -30.76 11.41
N SER A 563 -23.97 -29.59 10.92
CA SER A 563 -24.69 -28.59 11.70
C SER A 563 -26.02 -29.12 12.27
N ALA A 564 -26.77 -29.90 11.48
CA ALA A 564 -28.02 -30.49 11.93
C ALA A 564 -27.81 -31.44 13.12
N TYR A 565 -26.74 -32.24 13.11
CA TYR A 565 -26.41 -33.10 14.25
C TYR A 565 -26.01 -32.27 15.48
N GLN A 566 -25.16 -31.26 15.29
CA GLN A 566 -24.70 -30.40 16.40
C GLN A 566 -25.81 -29.60 17.06
N LEU A 567 -26.86 -29.23 16.31
CA LEU A 567 -28.06 -28.57 16.84
C LEU A 567 -29.07 -29.57 17.45
N GLY A 568 -28.85 -30.88 17.29
CA GLY A 568 -29.75 -31.93 17.77
C GLY A 568 -30.97 -32.17 16.90
N HIS A 569 -30.93 -31.76 15.62
CA HIS A 569 -32.03 -31.94 14.65
C HIS A 569 -32.06 -33.36 14.07
N ILE A 570 -30.94 -34.08 14.09
CA ILE A 570 -30.82 -35.47 13.67
C ILE A 570 -30.11 -36.29 14.75
N ASP A 571 -30.47 -37.56 14.88
CA ASP A 571 -29.96 -38.44 15.95
C ASP A 571 -28.60 -39.07 15.64
N GLY A 572 -28.17 -39.08 14.36
CA GLY A 572 -26.92 -39.67 13.93
C GLY A 572 -26.42 -39.13 12.58
N VAL A 573 -25.13 -39.32 12.33
CA VAL A 573 -24.44 -38.90 11.10
C VAL A 573 -23.90 -40.11 10.33
N TRP A 574 -23.88 -40.04 9.00
CA TRP A 574 -23.30 -41.09 8.17
C TRP A 574 -21.77 -41.14 8.30
N GLU A 575 -21.24 -42.27 8.80
CA GLU A 575 -19.81 -42.55 8.94
C GLU A 575 -19.50 -44.03 8.66
N PRO A 576 -19.02 -44.38 7.45
CA PRO A 576 -18.78 -45.78 7.07
C PRO A 576 -17.34 -46.26 7.30
N PHE A 577 -16.38 -45.37 7.56
CA PHE A 577 -14.94 -45.72 7.53
C PHE A 577 -14.27 -45.66 8.90
N PHE A 578 -14.69 -44.74 9.78
CA PHE A 578 -13.97 -44.44 11.01
C PHE A 578 -14.79 -44.74 12.27
N SER A 579 -14.19 -45.52 13.18
CA SER A 579 -14.74 -45.79 14.51
C SER A 579 -14.19 -44.80 15.55
N SER A 580 -14.85 -44.72 16.71
CA SER A 580 -14.37 -43.92 17.85
C SER A 580 -14.17 -44.80 19.10
N PRO A 581 -13.42 -44.32 20.11
CA PRO A 581 -13.28 -45.01 21.41
C PRO A 581 -14.56 -45.04 22.25
N SER A 582 -15.62 -44.37 21.79
CA SER A 582 -16.90 -44.21 22.48
C SER A 582 -18.03 -44.94 21.73
N SER A 583 -19.26 -44.86 22.25
CA SER A 583 -20.44 -45.36 21.53
C SER A 583 -20.83 -44.52 20.31
N LEU A 584 -20.17 -43.40 20.07
CA LEU A 584 -20.37 -42.54 18.88
C LEU A 584 -19.56 -43.06 17.69
N ASN A 585 -20.00 -42.74 16.47
CA ASN A 585 -19.15 -42.96 15.30
C ASN A 585 -18.02 -41.91 15.19
N GLY A 586 -17.05 -42.12 14.30
CA GLY A 586 -15.87 -41.23 14.18
C GLY A 586 -16.23 -39.77 13.89
N THR A 587 -17.18 -39.52 13.00
CA THR A 587 -17.65 -38.17 12.67
C THR A 587 -18.34 -37.51 13.86
N GLU A 588 -19.27 -38.21 14.52
CA GLU A 588 -19.99 -37.72 15.70
C GLU A 588 -19.06 -37.37 16.86
N TYR A 589 -18.03 -38.20 17.09
CA TYR A 589 -17.03 -37.97 18.12
C TYR A 589 -16.21 -36.69 17.87
N ILE A 590 -15.88 -36.40 16.60
CA ILE A 590 -15.10 -35.19 16.25
C ILE A 590 -15.93 -33.91 16.42
N ILE A 591 -17.15 -33.89 15.88
CA ILE A 591 -18.02 -32.69 15.93
C ILE A 591 -18.63 -32.41 17.31
N THR A 592 -18.39 -33.31 18.28
CA THR A 592 -18.73 -33.13 19.70
C THR A 592 -17.51 -33.12 20.61
N SER A 593 -16.30 -33.08 20.03
CA SER A 593 -15.03 -33.00 20.77
C SER A 593 -14.87 -31.66 21.49
N ASP A 594 -13.95 -31.60 22.45
CA ASP A 594 -13.61 -30.36 23.18
C ASP A 594 -13.13 -29.24 22.25
N VAL A 595 -12.45 -29.60 21.16
CA VAL A 595 -12.01 -28.65 20.11
C VAL A 595 -13.21 -28.03 19.40
N SER A 596 -14.24 -28.82 19.10
CA SER A 596 -15.50 -28.32 18.50
C SER A 596 -16.36 -27.54 19.50
N LYS A 597 -16.31 -27.92 20.79
CA LYS A 597 -17.00 -27.23 21.89
C LYS A 597 -16.36 -25.90 22.27
N ALA A 598 -15.07 -25.70 21.96
CA ALA A 598 -14.39 -24.43 22.19
C ALA A 598 -14.98 -23.26 21.39
N TRP A 599 -15.71 -23.54 20.30
CA TRP A 599 -16.39 -22.52 19.51
C TRP A 599 -17.77 -22.17 20.09
N PRO A 600 -18.13 -20.88 20.13
CA PRO A 600 -19.41 -20.42 20.70
C PRO A 600 -20.64 -20.81 19.85
N ILE A 601 -20.41 -21.19 18.59
CA ILE A 601 -21.41 -21.63 17.62
C ILE A 601 -21.03 -23.00 17.04
N ALA A 602 -21.98 -23.70 16.44
CA ALA A 602 -21.74 -24.96 15.74
C ALA A 602 -20.74 -24.76 14.58
N ASP A 603 -19.61 -25.48 14.61
CA ASP A 603 -18.56 -25.36 13.57
C ASP A 603 -19.05 -25.80 12.18
N GLY A 604 -19.90 -26.83 12.10
CA GLY A 604 -20.57 -27.24 10.88
C GLY A 604 -21.53 -26.15 10.37
N GLY A 605 -22.14 -25.38 11.28
CA GLY A 605 -22.97 -24.23 10.94
C GLY A 605 -22.17 -23.08 10.35
N LEU A 606 -21.01 -22.76 10.96
CA LEU A 606 -20.07 -21.77 10.43
C LEU A 606 -19.56 -22.17 9.04
N GLY A 607 -19.28 -23.46 8.85
CA GLY A 607 -18.94 -24.03 7.54
C GLY A 607 -20.06 -23.83 6.52
N ALA A 608 -21.32 -24.16 6.88
CA ALA A 608 -22.46 -23.99 6.00
C ALA A 608 -22.67 -22.52 5.60
N MET A 609 -22.51 -21.57 6.53
CA MET A 609 -22.55 -20.14 6.24
C MET A 609 -21.41 -19.72 5.28
N SER A 610 -20.22 -20.26 5.47
CA SER A 610 -19.06 -19.96 4.60
C SER A 610 -19.29 -20.45 3.17
N TYR A 611 -19.74 -21.71 2.99
CA TYR A 611 -20.08 -22.24 1.68
C TYR A 611 -21.25 -21.49 1.03
N MET A 612 -22.24 -21.04 1.80
CA MET A 612 -23.31 -20.18 1.29
C MET A 612 -22.75 -18.87 0.72
N PHE A 613 -21.80 -18.25 1.41
CA PHE A 613 -21.12 -17.06 0.88
C PHE A 613 -20.32 -17.33 -0.38
N GLU A 614 -19.64 -18.48 -0.47
CA GLU A 614 -18.91 -18.87 -1.68
C GLU A 614 -19.85 -19.05 -2.88
N ILE A 615 -21.02 -19.68 -2.67
CA ILE A 615 -22.05 -19.83 -3.70
C ILE A 615 -22.56 -18.46 -4.15
N LEU A 616 -22.98 -17.63 -3.20
CA LEU A 616 -23.55 -16.31 -3.50
C LEU A 616 -22.51 -15.42 -4.20
N MET A 617 -21.29 -15.33 -3.67
CA MET A 617 -20.21 -14.56 -4.29
C MET A 617 -19.75 -15.15 -5.62
N GLY A 618 -19.78 -16.47 -5.81
CA GLY A 618 -19.43 -17.12 -7.07
C GLY A 618 -20.42 -16.80 -8.20
N VAL A 619 -21.71 -16.72 -7.87
CA VAL A 619 -22.78 -16.31 -8.81
C VAL A 619 -22.76 -14.79 -9.05
N MET A 620 -22.27 -14.01 -8.08
CA MET A 620 -22.26 -12.56 -8.11
C MET A 620 -21.25 -11.97 -9.11
N GLY A 621 -21.69 -10.92 -9.81
CA GLY A 621 -20.85 -10.07 -10.66
C GLY A 621 -20.67 -10.58 -12.10
N SER A 622 -20.37 -9.64 -12.99
CA SER A 622 -20.18 -9.91 -14.42
C SER A 622 -18.74 -10.36 -14.75
N ARG A 623 -18.45 -10.56 -16.04
CA ARG A 623 -17.09 -10.80 -16.55
C ARG A 623 -16.10 -9.67 -16.22
N ARG A 624 -16.60 -8.51 -15.81
CA ARG A 624 -15.79 -7.31 -15.52
C ARG A 624 -15.52 -7.12 -14.01
N ARG A 625 -15.88 -8.09 -13.16
CA ARG A 625 -15.85 -7.89 -11.70
C ARG A 625 -14.46 -7.70 -11.11
N TRP A 626 -13.42 -8.27 -11.71
CA TRP A 626 -12.02 -8.05 -11.33
C TRP A 626 -11.63 -6.56 -11.31
N ARG A 627 -12.30 -5.74 -12.13
CA ARG A 627 -12.11 -4.28 -12.23
C ARG A 627 -13.23 -3.46 -11.59
N THR A 628 -14.48 -3.88 -11.77
CA THR A 628 -15.65 -3.10 -11.33
C THR A 628 -15.95 -3.26 -9.85
N MET A 629 -15.51 -4.36 -9.22
CA MET A 629 -15.76 -4.66 -7.80
C MET A 629 -14.54 -5.36 -7.14
N PRO A 630 -13.35 -4.72 -7.10
CA PRO A 630 -12.15 -5.34 -6.53
C PRO A 630 -12.33 -5.85 -5.10
N TRP A 631 -13.07 -5.10 -4.27
CA TRP A 631 -13.35 -5.48 -2.88
C TRP A 631 -14.07 -6.83 -2.75
N MET A 632 -14.96 -7.15 -3.68
CA MET A 632 -15.73 -8.39 -3.65
C MET A 632 -14.86 -9.59 -4.06
N VAL A 633 -14.01 -9.40 -5.07
CA VAL A 633 -13.02 -10.41 -5.48
C VAL A 633 -12.03 -10.66 -4.34
N ALA A 634 -11.62 -9.61 -3.63
CA ALA A 634 -10.78 -9.74 -2.44
C ALA A 634 -11.49 -10.52 -1.33
N LEU A 635 -12.75 -10.19 -1.02
CA LEU A 635 -13.54 -10.91 -0.02
C LEU A 635 -13.74 -12.37 -0.40
N PHE A 636 -14.03 -12.66 -1.67
CA PHE A 636 -14.13 -14.01 -2.21
C PHE A 636 -12.83 -14.79 -2.03
N GLY A 637 -11.69 -14.18 -2.33
CA GLY A 637 -10.38 -14.77 -2.07
C GLY A 637 -10.08 -14.99 -0.58
N ILE A 638 -10.55 -14.11 0.30
CA ILE A 638 -10.41 -14.25 1.76
C ILE A 638 -11.29 -15.40 2.29
N VAL A 639 -12.48 -15.57 1.75
CA VAL A 639 -13.36 -16.69 2.14
C VAL A 639 -12.75 -17.99 1.65
N VAL A 640 -12.39 -18.12 0.36
CA VAL A 640 -11.87 -19.38 -0.19
C VAL A 640 -10.47 -19.74 0.32
N GLY A 641 -9.56 -18.77 0.43
CA GLY A 641 -8.15 -19.02 0.81
C GLY A 641 -7.96 -19.25 2.31
N PRO A 642 -8.02 -18.20 3.14
CA PRO A 642 -7.92 -18.30 4.61
C PRO A 642 -8.86 -19.32 5.26
N LEU A 643 -10.15 -19.41 4.90
CA LEU A 643 -11.02 -20.43 5.51
C LEU A 643 -10.64 -21.83 5.04
N GLY A 644 -10.17 -22.00 3.80
CA GLY A 644 -9.57 -23.24 3.33
C GLY A 644 -8.38 -23.68 4.19
N VAL A 645 -7.51 -22.75 4.58
CA VAL A 645 -6.39 -23.03 5.51
C VAL A 645 -6.89 -23.44 6.89
N VAL A 646 -7.95 -22.80 7.40
CA VAL A 646 -8.59 -23.19 8.66
C VAL A 646 -9.18 -24.60 8.56
N SER A 647 -9.82 -24.96 7.45
CA SER A 647 -10.31 -26.32 7.21
C SER A 647 -9.17 -27.34 7.19
N ILE A 648 -8.03 -27.02 6.58
CA ILE A 648 -6.83 -27.88 6.58
C ILE A 648 -6.27 -28.04 7.99
N TYR A 649 -6.25 -26.96 8.79
CA TYR A 649 -5.87 -27.04 10.20
C TYR A 649 -6.78 -28.00 10.99
N PHE A 650 -8.10 -27.96 10.75
CA PHE A 650 -9.05 -28.89 11.37
C PHE A 650 -8.86 -30.34 10.90
N ILE A 651 -8.41 -30.58 9.67
CA ILE A 651 -8.01 -31.94 9.25
C ILE A 651 -6.78 -32.39 10.04
N ILE A 652 -5.76 -31.54 10.14
CA ILE A 652 -4.49 -31.88 10.80
C ILE A 652 -4.69 -32.24 12.27
N ILE A 653 -5.54 -31.51 12.99
CA ILE A 653 -5.75 -31.72 14.42
C ILE A 653 -6.60 -32.96 14.74
N GLN A 654 -7.43 -33.45 13.81
CA GLN A 654 -8.34 -34.59 14.04
C GLN A 654 -7.59 -35.85 14.52
N PRO A 655 -6.65 -36.44 13.77
CA PRO A 655 -5.97 -37.64 14.23
C PRO A 655 -4.88 -37.36 15.27
N ILE A 656 -4.31 -36.14 15.31
CA ILE A 656 -3.23 -35.78 16.21
C ILE A 656 -3.73 -35.54 17.64
N ALA A 657 -4.83 -34.80 17.80
CA ALA A 657 -5.37 -34.40 19.11
C ALA A 657 -6.61 -35.20 19.53
N ILE A 658 -7.47 -35.58 18.59
CA ILE A 658 -8.76 -36.25 18.88
C ILE A 658 -8.66 -37.77 18.71
N GLY A 659 -7.80 -38.24 17.79
CA GLY A 659 -7.47 -39.65 17.62
C GLY A 659 -8.38 -40.44 16.67
N THR A 660 -9.24 -39.77 15.89
CA THR A 660 -10.06 -40.39 14.83
C THR A 660 -10.22 -39.44 13.64
N TYR A 661 -10.98 -39.84 12.61
CA TYR A 661 -11.27 -39.06 11.40
C TYR A 661 -12.77 -38.86 11.18
N CYS A 662 -13.11 -37.77 10.52
CA CYS A 662 -14.47 -37.44 10.11
C CYS A 662 -14.58 -37.51 8.58
N THR A 663 -15.29 -38.51 8.05
CA THR A 663 -15.44 -38.71 6.60
C THR A 663 -16.04 -37.48 5.91
N ILE A 664 -17.12 -36.93 6.47
CA ILE A 664 -17.80 -35.77 5.90
C ILE A 664 -16.92 -34.51 5.95
N CYS A 665 -16.13 -34.33 7.01
CA CYS A 665 -15.20 -33.22 7.15
C CYS A 665 -14.08 -33.30 6.12
N LEU A 666 -13.54 -34.50 5.87
CA LEU A 666 -12.53 -34.73 4.83
C LEU A 666 -13.10 -34.45 3.44
N MET A 667 -14.35 -34.85 3.16
CA MET A 667 -15.03 -34.54 1.90
C MET A 667 -15.24 -33.02 1.70
N ALA A 668 -15.70 -32.32 2.74
CA ALA A 668 -15.92 -30.87 2.69
C ALA A 668 -14.60 -30.11 2.48
N ALA A 669 -13.55 -30.49 3.22
CA ALA A 669 -12.24 -29.88 3.06
C ALA A 669 -11.58 -30.22 1.72
N LEU A 670 -11.80 -31.40 1.15
CA LEU A 670 -11.37 -31.72 -0.21
C LEU A 670 -12.07 -30.84 -1.24
N ALA A 671 -13.39 -30.64 -1.10
CA ALA A 671 -14.14 -29.73 -1.98
C ALA A 671 -13.54 -28.32 -1.93
N MET A 672 -13.30 -27.79 -0.74
CA MET A 672 -12.69 -26.46 -0.54
C MET A 672 -11.26 -26.38 -1.09
N LEU A 673 -10.44 -27.41 -0.88
CA LEU A 673 -9.08 -27.47 -1.42
C LEU A 673 -9.06 -27.43 -2.96
N ILE A 674 -9.99 -28.13 -3.61
CA ILE A 674 -10.13 -28.11 -5.08
C ILE A 674 -10.63 -26.75 -5.59
N MET A 675 -11.37 -25.99 -4.79
CA MET A 675 -11.87 -24.66 -5.17
C MET A 675 -10.76 -23.60 -5.24
N ILE A 676 -9.73 -23.69 -4.39
CA ILE A 676 -8.67 -22.68 -4.28
C ILE A 676 -8.01 -22.38 -5.64
N PRO A 677 -7.51 -23.36 -6.43
CA PRO A 677 -6.88 -23.10 -7.72
C PRO A 677 -7.73 -22.27 -8.70
N PHE A 678 -9.03 -22.53 -8.76
CA PHE A 678 -9.94 -21.84 -9.67
C PHE A 678 -10.21 -20.39 -9.27
N SER A 679 -9.96 -20.01 -8.00
CA SER A 679 -10.17 -18.65 -7.51
C SER A 679 -8.97 -17.72 -7.71
N LEU A 680 -7.75 -18.27 -7.85
CA LEU A 680 -6.50 -17.50 -7.79
C LEU A 680 -6.30 -16.59 -8.99
N ASP A 681 -6.68 -17.02 -10.19
CA ASP A 681 -6.48 -16.24 -11.42
C ASP A 681 -7.24 -14.90 -11.34
N GLU A 682 -8.46 -14.92 -10.80
CA GLU A 682 -9.25 -13.71 -10.63
C GLU A 682 -8.67 -12.76 -9.58
N ILE A 683 -8.12 -13.30 -8.49
CA ILE A 683 -7.46 -12.52 -7.43
C ILE A 683 -6.21 -11.84 -8.01
N VAL A 684 -5.40 -12.55 -8.80
CA VAL A 684 -4.18 -11.98 -9.40
C VAL A 684 -4.53 -10.88 -10.40
N ALA A 685 -5.54 -11.07 -11.25
CA ALA A 685 -6.02 -10.04 -12.17
C ALA A 685 -6.50 -8.78 -11.44
N MET A 686 -7.24 -8.94 -10.33
CA MET A 686 -7.68 -7.84 -9.49
C MET A 686 -6.49 -7.12 -8.82
N VAL A 687 -5.50 -7.84 -8.32
CA VAL A 687 -4.29 -7.23 -7.73
C VAL A 687 -3.51 -6.44 -8.77
N GLN A 688 -3.34 -6.98 -9.99
CA GLN A 688 -2.70 -6.26 -11.09
C GLN A 688 -3.45 -4.98 -11.44
N PHE A 689 -4.78 -5.04 -11.52
CA PHE A 689 -5.63 -3.86 -11.70
C PHE A 689 -5.37 -2.79 -10.62
N MET A 690 -5.38 -3.18 -9.35
CA MET A 690 -5.16 -2.26 -8.23
C MET A 690 -3.77 -1.61 -8.28
N VAL A 691 -2.72 -2.39 -8.61
CA VAL A 691 -1.34 -1.89 -8.74
C VAL A 691 -1.24 -0.92 -9.91
N TRP A 692 -1.79 -1.25 -11.07
CA TRP A 692 -1.78 -0.36 -12.24
C TRP A 692 -2.57 0.93 -11.97
N ASN A 693 -3.73 0.83 -11.33
CA ASN A 693 -4.54 2.01 -11.06
C ASN A 693 -3.88 2.96 -10.05
N THR A 694 -3.19 2.41 -9.04
CA THR A 694 -2.44 3.19 -8.05
C THR A 694 -1.23 3.86 -8.70
N ARG A 695 -0.51 3.16 -9.59
CA ARG A 695 0.61 3.75 -10.37
C ARG A 695 0.17 4.87 -11.31
N ARG A 696 -1.10 4.89 -11.72
CA ARG A 696 -1.71 5.97 -12.51
C ARG A 696 -2.17 7.17 -11.65
N GLY A 697 -1.87 7.18 -10.35
CA GLY A 697 -2.24 8.28 -9.45
C GLY A 697 -3.71 8.30 -9.03
N ARG A 698 -4.49 7.23 -9.31
CA ARG A 698 -5.88 7.13 -8.87
C ARG A 698 -5.93 6.72 -7.39
N PRO A 699 -6.86 7.28 -6.58
CA PRO A 699 -6.95 6.96 -5.16
C PRO A 699 -7.32 5.49 -4.95
N PHE A 700 -6.41 4.74 -4.31
CA PHE A 700 -6.52 3.29 -4.06
C PHE A 700 -7.89 2.89 -3.50
N TRP A 701 -8.31 3.50 -2.40
CA TRP A 701 -9.56 3.15 -1.72
C TRP A 701 -10.81 3.39 -2.56
N ARG A 702 -10.81 4.44 -3.38
CA ARG A 702 -11.92 4.71 -4.30
C ARG A 702 -12.02 3.62 -5.36
N ALA A 703 -10.88 3.23 -5.94
CA ALA A 703 -10.81 2.18 -6.94
C ALA A 703 -11.18 0.81 -6.35
N PHE A 704 -10.75 0.53 -5.13
CA PHE A 704 -11.04 -0.73 -4.43
C PHE A 704 -12.56 -0.93 -4.20
N PHE A 705 -13.25 0.10 -3.69
CA PHE A 705 -14.68 -0.01 -3.37
C PHE A 705 -15.61 0.24 -4.56
N ARG A 706 -15.23 1.09 -5.53
CA ARG A 706 -16.13 1.49 -6.64
C ARG A 706 -15.71 0.98 -8.01
N GLY A 707 -14.53 0.38 -8.14
CA GLY A 707 -13.93 0.06 -9.42
C GLY A 707 -13.56 1.30 -10.26
N ASP A 708 -12.90 1.08 -11.39
CA ASP A 708 -12.54 2.15 -12.33
C ASP A 708 -12.45 1.61 -13.78
N SER A 709 -12.24 2.49 -14.76
CA SER A 709 -11.93 2.09 -16.14
C SER A 709 -10.43 1.81 -16.33
N LEU A 710 -10.08 0.80 -17.14
CA LEU A 710 -8.69 0.47 -17.45
C LEU A 710 -8.47 0.43 -18.98
N PRO A 711 -8.03 1.54 -19.61
CA PRO A 711 -7.62 1.54 -21.02
C PRO A 711 -6.55 0.48 -21.30
N GLY A 712 -6.68 -0.21 -22.44
CA GLY A 712 -5.76 -1.25 -22.90
C GLY A 712 -6.21 -2.69 -22.61
N GLY A 713 -7.36 -2.89 -21.96
CA GLY A 713 -8.04 -4.19 -21.91
C GLY A 713 -8.65 -4.56 -23.26
N SER A 714 -8.70 -5.85 -23.57
CA SER A 714 -9.39 -6.36 -24.77
C SER A 714 -10.76 -6.93 -24.42
N THR A 715 -11.61 -7.07 -25.43
CA THR A 715 -12.90 -7.76 -25.33
C THR A 715 -12.77 -9.14 -25.95
N GLY A 716 -13.01 -10.19 -25.16
CA GLY A 716 -12.93 -11.58 -25.60
C GLY A 716 -14.25 -12.15 -26.16
N GLY A 717 -14.14 -13.18 -27.01
CA GLY A 717 -15.29 -13.93 -27.55
C GLY A 717 -16.07 -14.74 -26.50
N GLU A 718 -17.31 -15.10 -26.84
CA GLU A 718 -18.26 -15.73 -25.92
C GLU A 718 -17.84 -17.15 -25.47
N MET A 719 -17.36 -17.28 -24.24
CA MET A 719 -17.56 -18.53 -23.49
C MET A 719 -19.04 -18.61 -23.10
N SER A 720 -19.85 -19.09 -24.05
CA SER A 720 -21.31 -19.23 -23.89
C SER A 720 -21.67 -20.59 -23.29
N PHE A 721 -22.74 -20.62 -22.48
CA PHE A 721 -23.39 -21.83 -22.01
C PHE A 721 -24.04 -22.65 -23.14
N ASP A 722 -24.08 -22.11 -24.36
CA ASP A 722 -24.57 -22.80 -25.56
C ASP A 722 -23.58 -23.85 -26.10
N ALA A 723 -22.35 -23.89 -25.57
CA ALA A 723 -21.35 -24.88 -25.93
C ALA A 723 -21.70 -26.27 -25.37
N PRO A 724 -21.28 -27.37 -26.02
CA PRO A 724 -21.50 -28.71 -25.50
C PRO A 724 -20.81 -28.89 -24.12
N PRO A 725 -21.38 -29.71 -23.21
CA PRO A 725 -20.92 -29.81 -21.82
C PRO A 725 -19.42 -30.08 -21.63
N MET A 726 -18.82 -30.88 -22.51
CA MET A 726 -17.38 -31.16 -22.48
C MET A 726 -16.52 -29.93 -22.79
N GLN A 727 -17.00 -29.03 -23.66
CA GLN A 727 -16.31 -27.77 -23.94
C GLN A 727 -16.46 -26.80 -22.77
N ILE A 728 -17.63 -26.74 -22.11
CA ILE A 728 -17.83 -25.94 -20.90
C ILE A 728 -16.85 -26.40 -19.80
N LEU A 729 -16.75 -27.70 -19.57
CA LEU A 729 -15.82 -28.25 -18.57
C LEU A 729 -14.37 -27.89 -18.90
N ARG A 730 -13.97 -28.01 -20.17
CA ARG A 730 -12.61 -27.66 -20.62
C ARG A 730 -12.33 -26.15 -20.47
N GLN A 731 -13.30 -25.30 -20.78
CA GLN A 731 -13.21 -23.85 -20.61
C GLN A 731 -13.14 -23.45 -19.13
N SER A 732 -13.84 -24.17 -18.25
CA SER A 732 -13.81 -23.94 -16.80
C SER A 732 -12.45 -24.26 -16.17
N ALA A 733 -11.66 -25.11 -16.81
CA ALA A 733 -10.33 -25.53 -16.36
C ALA A 733 -9.17 -24.71 -16.97
N VAL A 734 -9.45 -23.68 -17.77
CA VAL A 734 -8.40 -22.78 -18.28
C VAL A 734 -7.75 -22.06 -17.08
N GLY A 735 -6.41 -22.10 -17.01
CA GLY A 735 -5.63 -21.57 -15.88
C GLY A 735 -5.24 -22.62 -14.82
N VAL A 736 -5.98 -23.73 -14.74
CA VAL A 736 -5.72 -24.85 -13.82
C VAL A 736 -5.24 -26.06 -14.61
N THR A 737 -4.03 -26.54 -14.30
CA THR A 737 -3.47 -27.73 -14.93
C THR A 737 -2.93 -28.68 -13.87
N VAL A 738 -3.01 -29.99 -14.11
CA VAL A 738 -2.44 -31.01 -13.23
C VAL A 738 -1.22 -31.66 -13.90
N PRO A 739 -0.01 -31.09 -13.76
CA PRO A 739 1.22 -31.77 -14.14
C PRO A 739 1.34 -33.11 -13.40
N TRP A 740 1.88 -34.13 -14.08
CA TRP A 740 2.08 -35.44 -13.47
C TRP A 740 2.96 -35.37 -12.20
N THR A 741 3.91 -34.44 -12.14
CA THR A 741 4.77 -34.23 -10.96
C THR A 741 3.96 -33.79 -9.75
N LEU A 742 3.07 -32.82 -9.92
CA LEU A 742 2.18 -32.33 -8.85
C LEU A 742 1.10 -33.35 -8.50
N GLY A 743 0.58 -34.10 -9.49
CA GLY A 743 -0.33 -35.21 -9.24
C GLY A 743 0.31 -36.31 -8.38
N LEU A 744 1.57 -36.65 -8.65
CA LEU A 744 2.32 -37.62 -7.86
C LEU A 744 2.67 -37.06 -6.47
N SER A 745 3.05 -35.78 -6.34
CA SER A 745 3.25 -35.15 -5.03
C SER A 745 1.97 -35.14 -4.19
N ALA A 746 0.82 -34.85 -4.79
CA ALA A 746 -0.48 -34.91 -4.11
C ALA A 746 -0.80 -36.35 -3.65
N ALA A 747 -0.52 -37.36 -4.48
CA ALA A 747 -0.70 -38.76 -4.11
C ALA A 747 0.21 -39.18 -2.94
N ILE A 748 1.48 -38.75 -2.94
CA ILE A 748 2.41 -38.97 -1.82
C ILE A 748 1.88 -38.30 -0.55
N GLY A 749 1.42 -37.05 -0.64
CA GLY A 749 0.84 -36.31 0.49
C GLY A 749 -0.40 -37.01 1.07
N ALA A 750 -1.34 -37.41 0.22
CA ALA A 750 -2.55 -38.14 0.64
C ALA A 750 -2.21 -39.48 1.30
N PHE A 751 -1.21 -40.20 0.77
CA PHE A 751 -0.75 -41.46 1.35
C PHE A 751 -0.09 -41.27 2.72
N LEU A 752 0.78 -40.27 2.86
CA LEU A 752 1.38 -39.90 4.15
C LEU A 752 0.31 -39.50 5.19
N MET A 753 -0.73 -38.80 4.75
CA MET A 753 -1.81 -38.33 5.60
C MET A 753 -2.71 -39.45 6.11
N LEU A 754 -3.12 -40.41 5.24
CA LEU A 754 -4.17 -41.39 5.54
C LEU A 754 -3.69 -42.82 5.79
N ALA A 755 -2.61 -43.25 5.11
CA ALA A 755 -2.24 -44.67 5.03
C ALA A 755 -0.93 -45.01 5.75
N SER A 756 -0.07 -44.03 6.03
CA SER A 756 1.24 -44.23 6.67
C SER A 756 1.14 -45.02 7.98
N ARG A 757 0.19 -44.64 8.85
CA ARG A 757 -0.03 -45.26 10.17
C ARG A 757 -0.52 -46.70 10.06
N SER A 758 -1.48 -46.99 9.17
CA SER A 758 -2.06 -48.32 9.02
C SER A 758 -1.13 -49.31 8.30
N VAL A 759 -0.30 -48.82 7.38
CA VAL A 759 0.56 -49.67 6.54
C VAL A 759 1.91 -49.96 7.20
N PHE A 760 2.51 -48.98 7.88
CA PHE A 760 3.87 -49.12 8.44
C PHE A 760 3.91 -49.21 9.96
N GLY A 761 2.78 -49.04 10.65
CA GLY A 761 2.71 -49.14 12.11
C GLY A 761 3.54 -48.09 12.85
N ASN A 762 3.79 -46.92 12.25
CA ASN A 762 4.48 -45.82 12.92
C ASN A 762 3.67 -45.37 14.15
N GLU A 763 4.33 -45.15 15.28
CA GLU A 763 3.71 -44.75 16.55
C GLU A 763 4.09 -43.31 16.97
N ALA A 764 3.29 -42.74 17.86
CA ALA A 764 3.55 -41.50 18.58
C ALA A 764 3.93 -40.30 17.68
N ALA A 765 5.12 -39.71 17.88
CA ALA A 765 5.54 -38.46 17.26
C ALA A 765 5.77 -38.59 15.73
N MET A 766 6.20 -39.76 15.26
CA MET A 766 6.49 -39.98 13.84
C MET A 766 5.21 -39.99 13.01
N ALA A 767 4.16 -40.67 13.47
CA ALA A 767 2.87 -40.70 12.78
C ALA A 767 2.22 -39.31 12.69
N ASN A 768 2.37 -38.48 13.75
CA ASN A 768 1.88 -37.10 13.75
C ASN A 768 2.65 -36.23 12.75
N SER A 769 3.96 -36.43 12.63
CA SER A 769 4.80 -35.75 11.62
C SER A 769 4.38 -36.16 10.20
N ASP A 770 4.22 -37.47 9.92
CA ASP A 770 3.80 -37.95 8.60
C ASP A 770 2.43 -37.38 8.21
N HIS A 771 1.49 -37.31 9.16
CA HIS A 771 0.17 -36.74 8.93
C HIS A 771 0.21 -35.24 8.62
N LEU A 772 0.91 -34.46 9.44
CA LEU A 772 1.07 -33.02 9.25
C LEU A 772 1.70 -32.71 7.88
N LEU A 773 2.81 -33.37 7.57
CA LEU A 773 3.53 -33.14 6.32
C LEU A 773 2.73 -33.64 5.13
N GLY A 774 2.00 -34.75 5.26
CA GLY A 774 1.09 -35.26 4.23
C GLY A 774 0.01 -34.25 3.86
N ALA A 775 -0.66 -33.66 4.86
CA ALA A 775 -1.69 -32.64 4.67
C ALA A 775 -1.12 -31.36 4.02
N LEU A 776 0.07 -30.91 4.46
CA LEU A 776 0.73 -29.73 3.90
C LEU A 776 1.16 -29.95 2.44
N VAL A 777 1.78 -31.09 2.13
CA VAL A 777 2.22 -31.45 0.77
C VAL A 777 1.03 -31.59 -0.18
N LEU A 778 -0.07 -32.22 0.26
CA LEU A 778 -1.28 -32.33 -0.52
C LEU A 778 -1.86 -30.94 -0.83
N THR A 779 -1.94 -30.08 0.19
CA THR A 779 -2.44 -28.72 0.05
C THR A 779 -1.62 -27.91 -0.94
N THR A 780 -0.30 -27.82 -0.75
CA THR A 780 0.57 -27.04 -1.62
C THR A 780 0.61 -27.59 -3.05
N ALA A 781 0.55 -28.91 -3.23
CA ALA A 781 0.48 -29.52 -4.55
C ALA A 781 -0.80 -29.16 -5.30
N VAL A 782 -1.95 -29.17 -4.62
CA VAL A 782 -3.25 -28.80 -5.23
C VAL A 782 -3.30 -27.30 -5.53
N ILE A 783 -2.89 -26.43 -4.60
CA ILE A 783 -2.85 -24.97 -4.85
C ILE A 783 -1.94 -24.67 -6.07
N ALA A 784 -0.81 -25.37 -6.18
CA ALA A 784 0.10 -25.24 -7.31
C ALA A 784 -0.45 -25.80 -8.63
N TRP A 785 -1.67 -26.37 -8.68
CA TRP A 785 -2.35 -26.68 -9.95
C TRP A 785 -2.70 -25.41 -10.73
N ALA A 786 -3.01 -24.31 -10.03
CA ALA A 786 -3.14 -22.99 -10.65
C ALA A 786 -1.79 -22.50 -11.18
N GLU A 787 -1.76 -22.08 -12.45
CA GLU A 787 -0.53 -21.61 -13.08
C GLU A 787 0.06 -20.39 -12.38
N VAL A 788 -0.78 -19.46 -11.95
CA VAL A 788 -0.36 -18.26 -11.22
C VAL A 788 0.30 -18.55 -9.86
N ALA A 789 0.03 -19.74 -9.28
CA ALA A 789 0.54 -20.17 -7.99
C ALA A 789 1.57 -21.31 -8.10
N ARG A 790 2.01 -21.64 -9.31
CA ARG A 790 3.01 -22.70 -9.57
C ARG A 790 4.27 -22.61 -8.69
N PRO A 791 4.81 -21.42 -8.35
CA PRO A 791 5.98 -21.31 -7.47
C PRO A 791 5.81 -21.96 -6.10
N LEU A 792 4.57 -22.11 -5.60
CA LEU A 792 4.32 -22.74 -4.30
C LEU A 792 4.77 -24.19 -4.24
N ARG A 793 4.97 -24.87 -5.38
CA ARG A 793 5.55 -26.22 -5.41
C ARG A 793 6.91 -26.31 -4.71
N PHE A 794 7.68 -25.23 -4.63
CA PHE A 794 8.98 -25.24 -3.96
C PHE A 794 8.86 -25.41 -2.43
N LEU A 795 7.68 -25.18 -1.84
CA LEU A 795 7.44 -25.52 -0.44
C LEU A 795 7.55 -27.04 -0.20
N ASN A 796 7.23 -27.87 -1.20
CA ASN A 796 7.40 -29.32 -1.11
C ASN A 796 8.87 -29.74 -0.99
N VAL A 797 9.82 -28.89 -1.37
CA VAL A 797 11.25 -29.14 -1.12
C VAL A 797 11.53 -29.07 0.38
N ILE A 798 10.99 -28.06 1.06
CA ILE A 798 11.15 -27.89 2.51
C ILE A 798 10.51 -29.08 3.25
N PHE A 799 9.29 -29.45 2.85
CA PHE A 799 8.58 -30.60 3.43
C PHE A 799 9.28 -31.93 3.14
N GLY A 800 9.80 -32.10 1.93
CA GLY A 800 10.57 -33.28 1.54
C GLY A 800 11.88 -33.42 2.33
N LEU A 801 12.60 -32.30 2.54
CA LEU A 801 13.81 -32.29 3.38
C LEU A 801 13.50 -32.66 4.84
N TRP A 802 12.38 -32.18 5.38
CA TRP A 802 11.94 -32.59 6.72
C TRP A 802 11.69 -34.09 6.81
N LEU A 803 10.99 -34.69 5.82
CA LEU A 803 10.73 -36.14 5.81
C LEU A 803 12.01 -37.00 5.76
N VAL A 804 13.10 -36.48 5.17
CA VAL A 804 14.41 -37.15 5.18
C VAL A 804 15.06 -37.10 6.57
N VAL A 805 14.89 -35.99 7.29
CA VAL A 805 15.53 -35.76 8.60
C VAL A 805 14.69 -36.32 9.76
N ALA A 806 13.36 -36.34 9.64
CA ALA A 806 12.44 -36.70 10.70
C ALA A 806 12.72 -38.08 11.33
N PRO A 807 13.04 -39.16 10.59
CA PRO A 807 13.39 -40.45 11.19
C PRO A 807 14.66 -40.43 12.05
N LEU A 808 15.54 -39.42 11.90
CA LEU A 808 16.75 -39.26 12.70
C LEU A 808 16.50 -38.47 13.99
N LEU A 809 15.45 -37.65 14.02
CA LEU A 809 15.14 -36.75 15.14
C LEU A 809 13.97 -37.24 16.01
N LEU A 810 13.03 -37.99 15.43
CA LEU A 810 11.81 -38.43 16.10
C LEU A 810 11.86 -39.93 16.43
N SER A 811 11.36 -40.30 17.61
CA SER A 811 11.19 -41.69 18.02
C SER A 811 9.84 -42.26 17.53
N GLY A 812 9.76 -43.59 17.36
CA GLY A 812 8.52 -44.29 17.01
C GLY A 812 8.38 -44.69 15.54
N SER A 813 9.43 -44.57 14.71
CA SER A 813 9.42 -45.04 13.32
C SER A 813 9.82 -46.52 13.21
N THR A 814 9.10 -47.30 12.40
CA THR A 814 9.56 -48.64 12.00
C THR A 814 10.63 -48.52 10.91
N VAL A 815 11.50 -49.53 10.75
CA VAL A 815 12.56 -49.51 9.71
C VAL A 815 11.97 -49.32 8.30
N ALA A 816 10.82 -49.96 8.03
CA ALA A 816 10.09 -49.79 6.78
C ALA A 816 9.50 -48.38 6.65
N GLY A 817 8.94 -47.82 7.73
CA GLY A 817 8.43 -46.45 7.77
C GLY A 817 9.51 -45.39 7.56
N SER A 818 10.69 -45.54 8.18
CA SER A 818 11.82 -44.62 8.00
C SER A 818 12.34 -44.63 6.56
N PHE A 819 12.49 -45.81 5.96
CA PHE A 819 12.91 -45.93 4.56
C PHE A 819 11.90 -45.27 3.62
N PHE A 820 10.61 -45.52 3.84
CA PHE A 820 9.54 -44.90 3.06
C PHE A 820 9.54 -43.37 3.22
N GLY A 821 9.64 -42.85 4.45
CA GLY A 821 9.69 -41.41 4.72
C GLY A 821 10.85 -40.72 3.99
N ILE A 822 12.05 -41.31 4.04
CA ILE A 822 13.23 -40.81 3.31
C ILE A 822 13.00 -40.87 1.79
N ALA A 823 12.49 -41.99 1.27
CA ALA A 823 12.23 -42.15 -0.15
C ALA A 823 11.15 -41.17 -0.66
N ALA A 824 10.08 -40.97 0.12
CA ALA A 824 9.04 -39.99 -0.15
C ALA A 824 9.60 -38.56 -0.12
N GLY A 825 10.45 -38.23 0.87
CA GLY A 825 11.11 -36.93 0.98
C GLY A 825 12.00 -36.61 -0.22
N ILE A 826 12.88 -37.54 -0.62
CA ILE A 826 13.72 -37.41 -1.82
C ILE A 826 12.85 -37.26 -3.08
N SER A 827 11.79 -38.07 -3.19
CA SER A 827 10.87 -38.01 -4.32
C SER A 827 10.17 -36.65 -4.41
N LEU A 828 9.72 -36.08 -3.29
CA LEU A 828 9.08 -34.75 -3.26
C LEU A 828 10.04 -33.64 -3.69
N VAL A 829 11.29 -33.68 -3.25
CA VAL A 829 12.33 -32.75 -3.71
C VAL A 829 12.53 -32.91 -5.22
N ALA A 830 12.72 -34.14 -5.70
CA ALA A 830 12.95 -34.43 -7.12
C ALA A 830 11.77 -34.02 -8.02
N LEU A 831 10.53 -34.20 -7.56
CA LEU A 831 9.32 -33.84 -8.31
C LEU A 831 9.05 -32.32 -8.36
N SER A 832 9.63 -31.56 -7.44
CA SER A 832 9.40 -30.11 -7.33
C SER A 832 10.35 -29.26 -8.17
N LEU A 833 11.48 -29.82 -8.61
CA LEU A 833 12.53 -29.13 -9.38
C LEU A 833 12.27 -28.97 -10.89
N PRO A 834 11.64 -29.91 -11.62
CA PRO A 834 11.48 -29.82 -13.07
C PRO A 834 10.60 -28.62 -13.48
N ARG A 835 11.05 -27.83 -14.45
CA ARG A 835 10.22 -26.81 -15.10
C ARG A 835 9.14 -27.52 -15.93
N GLY A 836 7.88 -27.34 -15.54
CA GLY A 836 6.75 -28.01 -16.19
C GLY A 836 6.48 -27.48 -17.60
N ARG A 837 5.58 -28.13 -18.35
CA ARG A 837 5.03 -27.54 -19.59
C ARG A 837 4.02 -26.47 -19.21
N ARG A 838 4.31 -25.21 -19.54
CA ARG A 838 3.37 -24.09 -19.40
C ARG A 838 2.25 -24.20 -20.44
N SER A 839 1.02 -23.80 -20.09
CA SER A 839 -0.04 -23.62 -21.08
C SER A 839 0.33 -22.53 -22.11
N LYS A 840 -0.48 -22.38 -23.16
CA LYS A 840 -0.34 -21.30 -24.14
C LYS A 840 -0.85 -19.94 -23.62
N GLU A 841 -1.30 -19.90 -22.36
CA GLU A 841 -1.94 -18.72 -21.78
C GLU A 841 -0.92 -17.74 -21.18
N HIS A 842 -1.26 -16.44 -21.26
CA HIS A 842 -0.48 -15.34 -20.70
C HIS A 842 -1.26 -14.60 -19.62
N TYR A 843 -0.54 -14.09 -18.62
CA TYR A 843 -1.05 -13.47 -17.39
C TYR A 843 -0.46 -12.05 -17.20
N GLY A 844 -0.13 -11.38 -18.31
CA GLY A 844 0.47 -10.05 -18.34
C GLY A 844 1.79 -9.98 -17.57
N SER A 845 1.88 -9.03 -16.62
CA SER A 845 3.11 -8.83 -15.82
C SER A 845 3.43 -9.97 -14.86
N TRP A 846 2.50 -10.92 -14.66
CA TRP A 846 2.67 -12.07 -13.76
C TRP A 846 3.45 -13.21 -14.41
N ASP A 847 3.59 -13.21 -15.73
CA ASP A 847 4.33 -14.22 -16.50
C ASP A 847 5.76 -14.46 -15.98
N ARG A 848 6.40 -13.43 -15.43
CA ARG A 848 7.76 -13.51 -14.87
C ARG A 848 7.86 -14.43 -13.64
N TYR A 849 6.76 -14.65 -12.95
CA TYR A 849 6.69 -15.48 -11.74
C TYR A 849 6.29 -16.93 -12.04
N ILE A 850 5.82 -17.22 -13.26
CA ILE A 850 5.38 -18.56 -13.66
C ILE A 850 6.62 -19.31 -14.18
N LEU A 851 7.24 -20.11 -13.31
CA LEU A 851 8.54 -20.80 -13.51
C LEU A 851 8.45 -22.28 -13.89
#